data_AF-A0A1C5LP79-F1
#
_entry.id   AF-A0A1C5LP79-F1
#
_cell.length_a   1.000
_cell.length_b   1.000
_cell.length_c   1.000
_cell.angle_alpha   90.00
_cell.angle_beta   90.00
_cell.angle_gamma   90.00
#
_symmetry.space_group_name_H-M   'P 1'
#
loop_
_entity.id
_entity.type
_entity.pdbx_description
1 polymer ?
#
loop_
_entity_poly.entity_id
_entity_poly.type
_entity_poly.pdbx_seq_one_letter_code
_entity_poly.pdbx_strand_id
1 'polypeptide(L)'
;MHYHKSPKNRRVLALLLTGSLLFGGIPVYAGEYSNVELSAEDDGSDLTVDSDSAADMAASDDTVASEDTNLSIDATDSDVSTDEEGSSIAAANSDKENESDDFSSDDSQEVFSDGTATDIDSELDYVLGRPMTDEEREAQLAMIPELTDMPVTDEVTSDLDIVPYALYPEEYNSAKEGLVTPVKNQSSTSLCWDFSLTSNIETSLLSRGLGYYDLSEEHLAYFWANRVNDPLVNTPNDKITRTNADYHGTGNGQVASFFLSTWSGMTTEEKVPFSSTTKTWPEDLAYDSAAYMEDAVFSEYDEDRVKLLLSEYKSVSAMMYWNLQNYTVNTAAYYQAVPKLSSNGKQMVNHAVTIVGWDDNYKKENFIDGPKPSRNGAWIVKNSYGTGFGDKGYFYMAYDNATFSNLVCNTASTSEEYNNNYFYDGASAGTVVFPGISNGYYASNIFKATAGKGKDEELGEIVTAVPQDNTDFQIQIYTDLTNPSDPTSGTPAYATPMEYTQAFAGIQTIRLEKPVKIPPGTLYSVVLQIPNGSQRYYLEKTSSSSSWFTTVAGIDANQSFYSADGKRWTDAAKSEYCFSIKAHTRTLSTSTVVTPDPDPDETPIVSPAVTPAVSPEITPEIEIPDDTPDTPEPTPTMTPTPTPVSHRINYNKNSSLGVGNMPSASSAQEKQTITVGNAPYCKTRFFAGWNTRSDGRGKSYSPGQKIQLNQNLTLYAQWNFTYVSSARLIYRVVGKQAVTCYGTTNKRITRASIPSIIRYKGITYRVTSVWANAFKNKSRLTTVSIGNNVSVIGKNAFYKCKKLKKVTIGTGLTQINSGAFRGVKKGCTITIKSLKLKKVSSKIDQSTSKMTVCVPRKKYKAYKKILWKKSRTVKIKKF
;
A
#
# COMPACT_ATOMS: atom_id res chain seq x y z
N MET A 1 -32.73 -18.29 49.67
CA MET A 1 -32.55 -17.17 50.63
C MET A 1 -31.07 -16.93 50.87
N HIS A 2 -30.58 -15.69 50.97
CA HIS A 2 -29.18 -15.40 51.32
C HIS A 2 -29.03 -14.24 52.33
N TYR A 3 -28.24 -14.50 53.37
CA TYR A 3 -27.77 -13.61 54.44
C TYR A 3 -26.29 -14.00 54.71
N HIS A 4 -25.35 -13.14 55.11
CA HIS A 4 -25.33 -11.67 55.18
C HIS A 4 -23.87 -11.13 55.32
N LYS A 5 -23.57 -9.97 54.73
CA LYS A 5 -22.57 -8.94 55.14
C LYS A 5 -21.17 -9.33 55.75
N SER A 6 -20.11 -9.03 54.97
CA SER A 6 -19.02 -8.04 55.33
C SER A 6 -17.90 -8.45 56.36
N PRO A 7 -16.77 -7.70 56.54
CA PRO A 7 -15.70 -7.37 55.57
C PRO A 7 -14.22 -7.36 56.12
N LYS A 8 -13.22 -7.10 55.23
CA LYS A 8 -11.87 -6.41 55.41
C LYS A 8 -10.53 -7.21 55.39
N ASN A 9 -9.68 -6.81 54.41
CA ASN A 9 -8.22 -6.47 54.50
C ASN A 9 -7.04 -7.51 54.45
N ARG A 10 -6.29 -7.46 53.32
CA ARG A 10 -4.80 -7.28 53.16
C ARG A 10 -3.75 -8.44 53.28
N ARG A 11 -3.06 -8.70 52.14
CA ARG A 11 -1.57 -8.83 51.87
C ARG A 11 -0.75 -9.90 52.64
N VAL A 12 0.33 -10.54 52.15
CA VAL A 12 1.62 -10.15 51.47
C VAL A 12 2.25 -11.44 50.86
N LEU A 13 2.56 -11.56 49.55
CA LEU A 13 3.85 -11.39 48.82
C LEU A 13 5.02 -12.41 49.05
N ALA A 14 5.17 -13.35 48.09
CA ALA A 14 6.39 -13.89 47.42
C ALA A 14 7.62 -14.48 48.15
N LEU A 15 8.23 -15.49 47.49
CA LEU A 15 9.69 -15.66 47.37
C LEU A 15 10.08 -16.39 46.05
N LEU A 16 11.37 -16.40 45.72
CA LEU A 16 12.04 -16.89 44.49
C LEU A 16 13.47 -17.32 44.86
N LEU A 17 14.05 -18.30 44.15
CA LEU A 17 15.49 -18.66 43.92
C LEU A 17 15.48 -20.14 43.46
N THR A 18 15.82 -20.53 42.22
CA THR A 18 17.15 -20.65 41.57
C THR A 18 18.13 -21.64 42.24
N GLY A 19 18.49 -22.69 41.50
CA GLY A 19 19.66 -23.55 41.69
C GLY A 19 20.19 -23.99 40.32
N SER A 20 21.46 -24.36 40.20
CA SER A 20 22.13 -24.69 38.92
C SER A 20 23.41 -25.50 39.17
N LEU A 21 23.92 -26.19 38.13
CA LEU A 21 25.24 -26.88 38.07
C LEU A 21 25.30 -28.19 38.93
N LEU A 22 26.08 -29.25 38.61
CA LEU A 22 26.87 -29.62 37.41
C LEU A 22 27.22 -31.14 37.42
N PHE A 23 27.69 -31.67 36.28
CA PHE A 23 28.54 -32.86 36.03
C PHE A 23 28.31 -34.25 36.72
N GLY A 24 28.28 -35.30 35.88
CA GLY A 24 29.28 -36.39 35.98
C GLY A 24 28.79 -37.85 36.08
N GLY A 25 29.40 -38.76 35.30
CA GLY A 25 29.54 -40.21 35.64
C GLY A 25 28.66 -41.22 34.88
N ILE A 26 29.32 -42.11 34.13
CA ILE A 26 28.85 -43.32 33.39
C ILE A 26 29.96 -44.39 33.62
N PRO A 27 29.81 -45.75 33.51
CA PRO A 27 28.68 -46.64 33.16
C PRO A 27 28.40 -47.77 34.20
N VAL A 28 27.59 -48.80 33.85
CA VAL A 28 28.03 -50.22 33.69
C VAL A 28 26.98 -51.04 32.89
N TYR A 29 27.43 -52.13 32.25
CA TYR A 29 26.75 -53.13 31.38
C TYR A 29 25.43 -53.76 31.91
N ALA A 30 24.60 -54.49 31.13
CA ALA A 30 24.77 -55.18 29.83
C ALA A 30 23.46 -55.10 28.96
N GLY A 31 23.39 -55.57 27.70
CA GLY A 31 24.35 -56.32 26.87
C GLY A 31 23.97 -56.45 25.38
N GLU A 32 24.80 -57.19 24.65
CA GLU A 32 24.86 -57.46 23.18
C GLU A 32 23.86 -58.55 22.71
N TYR A 33 23.57 -58.86 21.42
CA TYR A 33 23.77 -58.35 20.03
C TYR A 33 22.53 -58.90 19.22
N SER A 34 22.24 -58.70 17.91
CA SER A 34 23.02 -58.42 16.69
C SER A 34 22.17 -57.73 15.59
N ASN A 35 22.80 -57.35 14.47
CA ASN A 35 22.18 -56.66 13.33
C ASN A 35 21.41 -57.60 12.37
N VAL A 36 20.55 -57.04 11.48
CA VAL A 36 20.74 -56.93 10.00
C VAL A 36 19.48 -56.32 9.34
N GLU A 37 19.66 -55.55 8.27
CA GLU A 37 18.60 -54.99 7.40
C GLU A 37 18.19 -55.99 6.30
N LEU A 38 16.96 -55.88 5.75
CA LEU A 38 16.63 -55.86 4.29
C LEU A 38 15.14 -56.14 4.00
N SER A 39 14.70 -55.72 2.79
CA SER A 39 13.52 -56.17 1.99
C SER A 39 12.13 -56.23 2.67
N ALA A 40 11.07 -55.55 2.21
CA ALA A 40 10.44 -55.57 0.87
C ALA A 40 9.71 -56.88 0.52
N GLU A 41 8.42 -56.74 0.17
CA GLU A 41 7.60 -57.59 -0.75
C GLU A 41 7.45 -59.10 -0.40
N ASP A 42 6.32 -59.79 -0.62
CA ASP A 42 5.05 -59.49 -1.31
C ASP A 42 3.89 -60.31 -0.65
N ASP A 43 2.70 -60.36 -1.29
CA ASP A 43 1.71 -61.46 -1.40
C ASP A 43 1.66 -62.57 -0.31
N GLY A 44 0.52 -62.99 0.26
CA GLY A 44 -0.89 -62.73 -0.04
C GLY A 44 -1.74 -64.00 0.21
N SER A 45 -3.09 -63.87 0.28
CA SER A 45 -4.06 -64.97 0.56
C SER A 45 -3.87 -65.70 1.92
N ASP A 46 -4.80 -66.40 2.55
CA ASP A 46 -6.26 -66.67 2.41
C ASP A 46 -6.74 -67.06 3.86
N LEU A 47 -7.99 -67.30 4.26
CA LEU A 47 -9.25 -67.67 3.62
C LEU A 47 -10.42 -67.45 4.63
N THR A 48 -11.67 -67.28 4.16
CA THR A 48 -12.95 -67.35 4.94
C THR A 48 -13.19 -66.26 6.02
N VAL A 49 -14.42 -65.94 6.46
CA VAL A 49 -15.75 -66.60 6.29
C VAL A 49 -16.82 -65.57 5.87
N ASP A 50 -17.97 -66.07 5.40
CA ASP A 50 -19.07 -65.40 4.68
C ASP A 50 -19.95 -64.38 5.46
N SER A 51 -20.95 -63.85 4.73
CA SER A 51 -22.26 -63.32 5.14
C SER A 51 -22.48 -61.78 5.27
N ASP A 52 -22.91 -61.21 4.13
CA ASP A 52 -24.23 -60.61 3.92
C ASP A 52 -24.74 -59.39 4.73
N SER A 53 -24.82 -58.28 3.99
CA SER A 53 -25.95 -57.33 3.86
C SER A 53 -26.78 -56.90 5.09
N ALA A 54 -26.86 -55.59 5.28
CA ALA A 54 -27.84 -54.95 6.16
C ALA A 54 -29.23 -54.78 5.50
N ALA A 55 -30.24 -55.43 6.08
CA ALA A 55 -31.68 -55.11 6.08
C ALA A 55 -32.30 -55.89 7.27
N ASP A 56 -33.50 -55.65 7.80
CA ASP A 56 -34.67 -54.87 7.36
C ASP A 56 -35.61 -54.59 8.58
N MET A 57 -36.81 -54.03 8.34
CA MET A 57 -38.00 -53.89 9.22
C MET A 57 -37.90 -52.83 10.35
N ALA A 58 -38.77 -51.82 10.51
CA ALA A 58 -40.13 -51.47 10.04
C ALA A 58 -41.34 -51.90 10.92
N ALA A 59 -42.05 -50.88 11.46
CA ALA A 59 -43.43 -50.84 11.99
C ALA A 59 -43.74 -49.33 12.28
N SER A 60 -44.90 -48.68 12.04
CA SER A 60 -46.35 -49.02 12.12
C SER A 60 -46.85 -49.24 13.57
N ASP A 61 -47.97 -48.68 14.05
CA ASP A 61 -49.01 -47.83 13.43
C ASP A 61 -49.79 -47.02 14.50
N ASP A 62 -50.86 -46.33 14.10
CA ASP A 62 -51.86 -45.56 14.87
C ASP A 62 -52.26 -46.05 16.28
N THR A 63 -52.66 -45.09 17.13
CA THR A 63 -53.74 -45.27 18.14
C THR A 63 -54.60 -44.00 18.27
N VAL A 64 -55.92 -44.16 18.44
CA VAL A 64 -56.93 -43.09 18.30
C VAL A 64 -57.94 -43.09 19.47
N ALA A 65 -58.23 -41.89 20.01
CA ALA A 65 -59.43 -41.49 20.79
C ALA A 65 -59.36 -39.95 20.96
N SER A 66 -60.24 -39.11 20.39
CA SER A 66 -61.66 -38.83 20.74
C SER A 66 -61.83 -38.12 22.10
N GLU A 67 -62.71 -37.14 22.31
CA GLU A 67 -63.98 -36.79 21.62
C GLU A 67 -64.18 -35.25 21.47
N ASP A 68 -65.03 -34.85 20.50
CA ASP A 68 -66.11 -33.83 20.54
C ASP A 68 -65.92 -32.36 21.07
N THR A 69 -66.64 -31.33 20.58
CA THR A 69 -67.45 -31.10 19.35
C THR A 69 -67.69 -29.58 19.10
N ASN A 70 -67.98 -29.23 17.84
CA ASN A 70 -68.98 -28.25 17.37
C ASN A 70 -68.86 -26.69 17.48
N LEU A 71 -69.43 -26.12 16.40
CA LEU A 71 -70.23 -24.88 16.26
C LEU A 71 -69.58 -23.48 16.20
N SER A 72 -69.87 -22.82 15.07
CA SER A 72 -69.89 -21.37 14.84
C SER A 72 -71.32 -20.83 14.94
N ILE A 73 -71.50 -19.52 15.21
CA ILE A 73 -72.42 -18.55 14.52
C ILE A 73 -72.63 -17.23 15.33
N ASP A 74 -72.78 -16.15 14.57
CA ASP A 74 -73.34 -14.79 14.82
C ASP A 74 -73.05 -13.90 16.06
N ALA A 75 -72.53 -12.71 15.71
CA ALA A 75 -73.08 -11.36 15.92
C ALA A 75 -74.00 -11.02 17.13
N THR A 76 -73.63 -9.93 17.83
CA THR A 76 -74.50 -8.77 18.19
C THR A 76 -73.65 -7.69 18.89
N ASP A 77 -74.10 -6.45 19.16
CA ASP A 77 -74.62 -5.35 18.31
C ASP A 77 -74.75 -4.06 19.17
N SER A 78 -75.11 -2.89 18.59
CA SER A 78 -75.60 -1.65 19.26
C SER A 78 -74.59 -0.83 20.11
N ASP A 79 -74.61 0.51 20.20
CA ASP A 79 -75.30 1.54 19.38
C ASP A 79 -74.81 2.99 19.68
N VAL A 80 -75.12 3.96 18.79
CA VAL A 80 -75.41 5.42 19.01
C VAL A 80 -74.28 6.31 19.66
N SER A 81 -74.09 7.62 19.38
CA SER A 81 -74.76 8.68 18.57
C SER A 81 -73.66 9.48 17.79
N THR A 82 -73.81 9.92 16.53
CA THR A 82 -74.65 10.99 15.89
C THR A 82 -74.09 12.43 15.95
N ASP A 83 -74.59 13.25 15.00
CA ASP A 83 -74.48 14.72 14.81
C ASP A 83 -73.36 15.11 13.81
N GLU A 84 -73.63 15.41 12.52
CA GLU A 84 -74.34 16.59 11.92
C GLU A 84 -73.56 17.92 12.11
N GLU A 85 -73.40 18.83 11.14
CA GLU A 85 -73.77 19.02 9.71
C GLU A 85 -72.63 19.87 9.05
N GLY A 86 -72.55 20.30 7.79
CA GLY A 86 -73.44 20.32 6.62
C GLY A 86 -73.18 21.58 5.74
N SER A 87 -73.47 21.54 4.43
CA SER A 87 -73.62 22.68 3.48
C SER A 87 -72.42 23.65 3.23
N SER A 88 -71.67 23.60 2.12
CA SER A 88 -71.97 23.98 0.71
C SER A 88 -71.93 25.50 0.35
N ILE A 89 -71.96 25.81 -0.96
CA ILE A 89 -71.90 27.14 -1.63
C ILE A 89 -70.49 27.79 -1.59
N ALA A 90 -69.73 28.11 -2.67
CA ALA A 90 -69.81 28.11 -4.15
C ALA A 90 -69.76 29.50 -4.83
N ALA A 91 -69.16 29.50 -6.03
CA ALA A 91 -69.29 30.47 -7.12
C ALA A 91 -68.64 31.89 -7.04
N ALA A 92 -67.50 32.00 -7.75
CA ALA A 92 -67.35 32.80 -8.98
C ALA A 92 -66.92 34.29 -8.97
N ASN A 93 -66.01 34.58 -9.92
CA ASN A 93 -65.83 35.84 -10.68
C ASN A 93 -65.37 37.10 -9.93
N SER A 94 -64.59 38.01 -10.53
CA SER A 94 -63.76 38.01 -11.77
C SER A 94 -62.89 39.28 -11.78
N ASP A 95 -61.96 39.38 -12.74
CA ASP A 95 -61.31 40.64 -13.18
C ASP A 95 -60.38 41.36 -12.17
N LYS A 96 -59.36 42.14 -12.54
CA LYS A 96 -58.58 42.27 -13.81
C LYS A 96 -57.25 42.99 -13.53
N GLU A 97 -56.26 42.74 -14.40
CA GLU A 97 -55.24 43.67 -14.92
C GLU A 97 -54.41 44.62 -14.00
N ASN A 98 -53.09 44.53 -14.23
CA ASN A 98 -52.08 45.60 -14.30
C ASN A 98 -51.36 46.16 -13.05
N GLU A 99 -50.08 45.76 -12.98
CA GLU A 99 -48.87 46.60 -13.09
C GLU A 99 -48.31 47.44 -11.91
N SER A 100 -46.98 47.58 -11.98
CA SER A 100 -46.08 48.57 -11.37
C SER A 100 -45.74 48.48 -9.87
N ASP A 101 -44.43 48.37 -9.62
CA ASP A 101 -43.58 49.29 -8.81
C ASP A 101 -43.92 49.55 -7.32
N ASP A 102 -42.97 49.83 -6.41
CA ASP A 102 -41.52 49.59 -6.32
C ASP A 102 -41.10 49.77 -4.83
N PHE A 103 -39.92 49.30 -4.45
CA PHE A 103 -39.10 49.65 -3.28
C PHE A 103 -39.73 49.97 -1.88
N SER A 104 -39.28 49.16 -0.90
CA SER A 104 -38.66 49.59 0.37
C SER A 104 -39.46 49.65 1.70
N SER A 105 -38.79 49.11 2.76
CA SER A 105 -38.75 49.55 4.19
C SER A 105 -40.06 49.74 4.97
N ASP A 106 -40.28 49.24 6.19
CA ASP A 106 -39.48 48.64 7.27
C ASP A 106 -40.45 48.47 8.48
N ASP A 107 -40.08 47.70 9.50
CA ASP A 107 -40.63 47.60 10.88
C ASP A 107 -42.18 47.65 11.11
N SER A 108 -42.83 46.72 11.82
CA SER A 108 -42.37 46.12 13.09
C SER A 108 -43.33 45.07 13.70
N GLN A 109 -42.83 44.38 14.73
CA GLN A 109 -43.51 43.60 15.80
C GLN A 109 -43.96 42.13 15.56
N GLU A 110 -43.22 41.27 16.26
CA GLU A 110 -43.45 39.94 16.86
C GLU A 110 -44.92 39.62 17.28
N VAL A 111 -45.38 38.36 17.49
CA VAL A 111 -44.90 37.39 18.50
C VAL A 111 -45.21 35.90 18.17
N PHE A 112 -44.19 35.06 18.42
CA PHE A 112 -44.11 33.61 18.67
C PHE A 112 -45.37 32.73 18.88
N SER A 113 -45.34 31.53 18.27
CA SER A 113 -45.23 30.22 18.99
C SER A 113 -44.77 29.15 17.98
N ASP A 114 -43.47 28.82 17.90
CA ASP A 114 -42.70 27.83 18.68
C ASP A 114 -42.75 26.38 18.13
N GLY A 115 -41.56 25.80 17.94
CA GLY A 115 -41.35 24.55 17.20
C GLY A 115 -39.87 24.42 16.85
N THR A 116 -39.09 23.75 17.70
CA THR A 116 -37.63 23.91 17.74
C THR A 116 -36.90 23.17 16.62
N ALA A 117 -36.66 23.84 15.49
CA ALA A 117 -35.53 23.52 14.63
C ALA A 117 -34.23 23.86 15.39
N THR A 118 -33.41 22.86 15.68
CA THR A 118 -32.15 23.03 16.43
C THR A 118 -31.05 23.64 15.57
N ASP A 119 -30.14 24.42 16.17
CA ASP A 119 -29.03 25.14 15.50
C ASP A 119 -28.07 24.26 14.64
N ILE A 120 -28.20 22.93 14.72
CA ILE A 120 -27.38 21.90 14.07
C ILE A 120 -27.32 22.09 12.54
N ASP A 121 -28.45 22.43 11.90
CA ASP A 121 -28.56 22.49 10.44
C ASP A 121 -27.66 23.60 9.84
N SER A 122 -27.46 24.69 10.59
CA SER A 122 -26.55 25.79 10.23
C SER A 122 -25.05 25.41 10.22
N GLU A 123 -24.71 24.21 10.70
CA GLU A 123 -23.36 23.69 10.78
C GLU A 123 -23.08 22.48 9.87
N LEU A 124 -24.01 22.03 9.01
CA LEU A 124 -23.76 20.88 8.13
C LEU A 124 -22.94 21.22 6.89
N ASP A 125 -22.00 20.34 6.52
CA ASP A 125 -21.13 20.52 5.35
C ASP A 125 -21.85 20.03 4.06
N TYR A 126 -22.90 20.75 3.63
CA TYR A 126 -23.72 20.37 2.47
C TYR A 126 -22.95 20.41 1.13
N VAL A 127 -23.24 19.44 0.25
CA VAL A 127 -22.66 19.35 -1.11
C VAL A 127 -22.92 20.61 -1.95
N LEU A 128 -24.14 21.15 -1.90
CA LEU A 128 -24.56 22.34 -2.65
C LEU A 128 -24.44 23.65 -1.82
N GLY A 129 -23.85 23.60 -0.63
CA GLY A 129 -23.91 24.70 0.35
C GLY A 129 -25.30 24.97 0.94
N ARG A 130 -26.29 24.13 0.61
CA ARG A 130 -27.67 24.10 1.11
C ARG A 130 -28.20 22.66 1.13
N PRO A 131 -29.28 22.36 1.85
CA PRO A 131 -30.06 21.13 1.65
C PRO A 131 -30.46 20.92 0.19
N MET A 132 -30.57 19.65 -0.23
CA MET A 132 -30.99 19.28 -1.58
C MET A 132 -32.51 19.14 -1.66
N THR A 133 -33.11 19.56 -2.79
CA THR A 133 -34.55 19.36 -3.04
C THR A 133 -34.89 17.87 -3.15
N ASP A 134 -36.17 17.52 -3.06
CA ASP A 134 -36.62 16.13 -3.21
C ASP A 134 -36.19 15.55 -4.57
N GLU A 135 -36.38 16.34 -5.63
CA GLU A 135 -35.97 16.04 -7.01
C GLU A 135 -34.45 15.82 -7.13
N GLU A 136 -33.63 16.69 -6.51
CA GLU A 136 -32.17 16.57 -6.50
C GLU A 136 -31.72 15.29 -5.77
N ARG A 137 -32.41 14.91 -4.69
CA ARG A 137 -32.13 13.64 -3.99
C ARG A 137 -32.55 12.43 -4.83
N GLU A 138 -33.74 12.43 -5.42
CA GLU A 138 -34.21 11.35 -6.28
C GLU A 138 -33.27 11.12 -7.47
N ALA A 139 -32.82 12.19 -8.13
CA ALA A 139 -31.84 12.11 -9.21
C ALA A 139 -30.52 11.46 -8.78
N GLN A 140 -30.03 11.77 -7.57
CA GLN A 140 -28.80 11.18 -7.02
C GLN A 140 -28.98 9.72 -6.57
N LEU A 141 -30.16 9.36 -6.04
CA LEU A 141 -30.49 7.98 -5.67
C LEU A 141 -30.60 7.08 -6.90
N ALA A 142 -31.15 7.61 -8.01
CA ALA A 142 -31.29 6.90 -9.29
C ALA A 142 -29.95 6.59 -10.00
N MET A 143 -28.83 7.18 -9.56
CA MET A 143 -27.48 6.88 -10.10
C MET A 143 -26.82 5.65 -9.44
N ILE A 144 -27.43 5.07 -8.40
CA ILE A 144 -26.85 3.98 -7.63
C ILE A 144 -27.35 2.64 -8.20
N PRO A 145 -26.48 1.78 -8.78
CA PRO A 145 -26.88 0.50 -9.32
C PRO A 145 -27.25 -0.51 -8.21
N GLU A 146 -28.00 -1.55 -8.59
CA GLU A 146 -28.15 -2.74 -7.74
C GLU A 146 -26.81 -3.49 -7.65
N LEU A 147 -26.43 -3.91 -6.43
CA LEU A 147 -25.14 -4.52 -6.14
C LEU A 147 -25.30 -5.94 -5.57
N THR A 148 -24.39 -6.84 -5.96
CA THR A 148 -24.43 -8.24 -5.52
C THR A 148 -23.53 -8.46 -4.29
N ASP A 149 -24.13 -8.92 -3.19
CA ASP A 149 -23.44 -9.25 -1.95
C ASP A 149 -22.51 -10.48 -2.11
N MET A 150 -21.20 -10.30 -1.90
CA MET A 150 -20.18 -11.35 -1.94
C MET A 150 -19.43 -11.49 -0.60
N PRO A 151 -18.95 -12.69 -0.23
CA PRO A 151 -18.10 -12.87 0.95
C PRO A 151 -16.69 -12.29 0.74
N VAL A 152 -16.15 -11.66 1.77
CA VAL A 152 -14.76 -11.16 1.82
C VAL A 152 -13.75 -12.31 1.67
N THR A 153 -12.64 -12.08 0.96
CA THR A 153 -11.50 -13.03 0.83
C THR A 153 -10.55 -12.95 2.04
N ASP A 154 -9.59 -13.87 2.14
CA ASP A 154 -8.65 -13.85 3.26
C ASP A 154 -7.69 -12.64 3.15
N GLU A 155 -7.54 -11.89 4.24
CA GLU A 155 -6.84 -10.59 4.22
C GLU A 155 -5.33 -10.68 4.52
N VAL A 156 -4.59 -9.70 3.99
CA VAL A 156 -3.13 -9.61 4.13
C VAL A 156 -2.78 -8.73 5.34
N THR A 157 -2.50 -9.38 6.47
CA THR A 157 -2.19 -8.69 7.73
C THR A 157 -0.87 -7.91 7.69
N SER A 158 -0.84 -6.71 8.27
CA SER A 158 0.32 -5.80 8.23
C SER A 158 1.24 -5.96 9.44
N ASP A 159 2.37 -6.64 9.28
CA ASP A 159 3.43 -6.78 10.31
C ASP A 159 4.22 -5.48 10.58
N LEU A 160 4.06 -4.44 9.75
CA LEU A 160 4.72 -3.15 9.97
C LEU A 160 4.27 -2.48 11.28
N ASP A 161 5.25 -2.22 12.16
CA ASP A 161 5.16 -1.42 13.39
C ASP A 161 4.89 0.08 13.07
N ILE A 162 3.79 0.41 12.39
CA ILE A 162 3.37 1.81 12.13
C ILE A 162 3.14 2.46 13.48
N VAL A 163 4.01 3.42 13.85
CA VAL A 163 4.00 4.01 15.21
C VAL A 163 2.93 5.10 15.29
N PRO A 164 1.79 4.87 15.98
CA PRO A 164 0.60 5.71 15.81
C PRO A 164 0.79 7.16 16.22
N TYR A 165 -0.03 8.02 15.61
CA TYR A 165 -0.20 9.46 15.85
C TYR A 165 0.82 10.41 15.17
N ALA A 166 0.30 11.09 14.14
CA ALA A 166 0.89 12.21 13.38
C ALA A 166 2.22 11.93 12.66
N LEU A 167 2.22 10.94 11.76
CA LEU A 167 2.94 11.11 10.49
C LEU A 167 2.33 12.30 9.72
N TYR A 168 1.01 12.32 9.71
CA TYR A 168 0.17 12.92 8.68
C TYR A 168 -0.40 14.30 9.09
N PRO A 169 -0.75 15.17 8.13
CA PRO A 169 -1.60 16.35 8.37
C PRO A 169 -3.03 15.96 8.78
N GLU A 170 -3.77 16.93 9.32
CA GLU A 170 -5.17 16.74 9.74
C GLU A 170 -6.11 16.58 8.52
N GLU A 171 -5.78 17.18 7.37
CA GLU A 171 -6.43 16.95 6.07
C GLU A 171 -5.39 16.57 4.99
N TYR A 172 -5.75 15.68 4.07
CA TYR A 172 -5.03 15.41 2.82
C TYR A 172 -6.03 14.99 1.73
N ASN A 173 -5.83 15.43 0.48
CA ASN A 173 -6.73 15.09 -0.62
C ASN A 173 -5.98 15.14 -1.96
N SER A 174 -5.76 13.96 -2.57
CA SER A 174 -5.05 13.83 -3.85
C SER A 174 -5.78 14.52 -5.02
N ALA A 175 -7.11 14.60 -5.00
CA ALA A 175 -7.87 15.32 -6.02
C ALA A 175 -7.69 16.85 -5.90
N LYS A 176 -7.64 17.40 -4.67
CA LYS A 176 -7.26 18.81 -4.44
C LYS A 176 -5.80 19.12 -4.81
N GLU A 177 -4.91 18.12 -4.77
CA GLU A 177 -3.53 18.25 -5.28
C GLU A 177 -3.41 18.06 -6.81
N GLY A 178 -4.51 17.74 -7.52
CA GLY A 178 -4.50 17.51 -8.97
C GLY A 178 -3.88 16.17 -9.41
N LEU A 179 -3.85 15.19 -8.50
CA LEU A 179 -3.21 13.89 -8.70
C LEU A 179 -4.18 12.76 -9.03
N VAL A 180 -5.46 13.06 -9.23
CA VAL A 180 -6.54 12.08 -9.50
C VAL A 180 -7.33 12.53 -10.73
N THR A 181 -7.69 11.58 -11.58
CA THR A 181 -8.52 11.76 -12.79
C THR A 181 -9.99 12.05 -12.46
N PRO A 182 -10.78 12.59 -13.42
CA PRO A 182 -12.23 12.76 -13.31
C PRO A 182 -12.99 11.49 -12.88
N VAL A 183 -14.24 11.67 -12.46
CA VAL A 183 -15.10 10.55 -12.02
C VAL A 183 -15.88 9.98 -13.19
N LYS A 184 -15.50 8.77 -13.61
CA LYS A 184 -16.17 7.96 -14.64
C LYS A 184 -17.48 7.33 -14.09
N ASN A 185 -18.26 6.73 -14.97
CA ASN A 185 -19.55 6.12 -14.63
C ASN A 185 -19.64 4.65 -15.13
N GLN A 186 -19.73 3.71 -14.19
CA GLN A 186 -19.87 2.27 -14.48
C GLN A 186 -21.26 1.86 -14.99
N SER A 187 -22.21 2.79 -15.05
CA SER A 187 -23.62 2.51 -15.39
C SER A 187 -24.19 1.39 -14.50
N SER A 188 -25.02 0.50 -15.06
CA SER A 188 -25.57 -0.68 -14.37
C SER A 188 -24.63 -1.89 -14.30
N THR A 189 -23.34 -1.75 -14.62
CA THR A 189 -22.37 -2.87 -14.53
C THR A 189 -21.90 -3.09 -13.09
N SER A 190 -21.31 -4.26 -12.81
CA SER A 190 -20.67 -4.57 -11.52
C SER A 190 -19.16 -4.26 -11.49
N LEU A 191 -18.64 -3.49 -12.46
CA LEU A 191 -17.19 -3.21 -12.64
C LEU A 191 -16.56 -2.24 -11.62
N CYS A 192 -17.23 -1.95 -10.50
CA CYS A 192 -16.68 -1.09 -9.43
C CYS A 192 -15.23 -1.43 -9.01
N TRP A 193 -14.88 -2.73 -9.03
CA TRP A 193 -13.55 -3.26 -8.70
C TRP A 193 -12.48 -2.90 -9.74
N ASP A 194 -12.89 -2.66 -10.98
CA ASP A 194 -12.02 -2.25 -12.08
C ASP A 194 -11.84 -0.73 -12.04
N PHE A 195 -12.93 0.04 -12.01
CA PHE A 195 -12.89 1.50 -11.84
C PHE A 195 -12.07 1.94 -10.62
N SER A 196 -12.11 1.19 -9.51
CA SER A 196 -11.32 1.51 -8.31
C SER A 196 -9.81 1.23 -8.48
N LEU A 197 -9.45 0.26 -9.30
CA LEU A 197 -8.07 -0.17 -9.60
C LEU A 197 -7.46 0.65 -10.74
N THR A 198 -8.21 0.88 -11.81
CA THR A 198 -7.85 1.76 -12.93
C THR A 198 -7.60 3.18 -12.42
N SER A 199 -8.44 3.70 -11.53
CA SER A 199 -8.18 4.99 -10.88
C SER A 199 -6.97 4.99 -9.91
N ASN A 200 -6.45 3.83 -9.45
CA ASN A 200 -5.14 3.75 -8.78
C ASN A 200 -4.00 3.91 -9.81
N ILE A 201 -4.08 3.19 -10.93
CA ILE A 201 -3.06 3.21 -11.99
C ILE A 201 -2.93 4.63 -12.54
N GLU A 202 -4.03 5.27 -12.94
CA GLU A 202 -4.06 6.66 -13.41
C GLU A 202 -3.48 7.65 -12.38
N THR A 203 -3.83 7.49 -11.10
CA THR A 203 -3.29 8.30 -9.98
C THR A 203 -1.78 8.09 -9.82
N SER A 204 -1.27 6.89 -10.07
CA SER A 204 0.17 6.62 -10.05
C SER A 204 0.89 7.33 -11.21
N LEU A 205 0.34 7.27 -12.43
CA LEU A 205 0.92 7.95 -13.60
C LEU A 205 0.97 9.47 -13.40
N LEU A 206 -0.11 10.07 -12.92
CA LEU A 206 -0.18 11.51 -12.58
C LEU A 206 0.83 11.88 -11.51
N SER A 207 0.86 11.15 -10.39
CA SER A 207 1.74 11.48 -9.25
C SER A 207 3.23 11.21 -9.50
N ARG A 208 3.56 10.33 -10.45
CA ARG A 208 4.93 10.10 -10.96
C ARG A 208 5.31 11.11 -12.06
N GLY A 209 4.37 11.88 -12.58
CA GLY A 209 4.58 12.88 -13.63
C GLY A 209 4.73 12.28 -15.03
N LEU A 210 4.14 11.10 -15.28
CA LEU A 210 4.19 10.40 -16.57
C LEU A 210 3.13 10.91 -17.55
N GLY A 211 2.01 11.45 -17.06
CA GLY A 211 0.98 12.10 -17.87
C GLY A 211 -0.42 11.95 -17.28
N TYR A 212 -1.40 12.59 -17.93
CA TYR A 212 -2.81 12.20 -17.81
C TYR A 212 -3.07 11.05 -18.79
N TYR A 213 -3.71 9.99 -18.31
CA TYR A 213 -4.19 8.89 -19.12
C TYR A 213 -5.65 8.64 -18.73
N ASP A 214 -6.49 8.43 -19.75
CA ASP A 214 -7.84 7.89 -19.59
C ASP A 214 -7.75 6.41 -19.96
N LEU A 215 -7.72 5.55 -18.94
CA LEU A 215 -7.51 4.11 -19.12
C LEU A 215 -8.86 3.38 -19.23
N SER A 216 -8.89 2.28 -19.97
CA SER A 216 -10.10 1.50 -20.20
C SER A 216 -10.29 0.46 -19.10
N GLU A 217 -11.35 0.63 -18.31
CA GLU A 217 -11.87 -0.43 -17.43
C GLU A 217 -12.46 -1.61 -18.21
N GLU A 218 -13.05 -1.34 -19.38
CA GLU A 218 -13.60 -2.37 -20.28
C GLU A 218 -12.51 -3.37 -20.73
N HIS A 219 -11.28 -2.89 -20.92
CA HIS A 219 -10.13 -3.69 -21.35
C HIS A 219 -9.69 -4.73 -20.32
N LEU A 220 -9.54 -4.32 -19.06
CA LEU A 220 -9.15 -5.25 -17.97
C LEU A 220 -10.28 -6.23 -17.70
N ALA A 221 -11.53 -5.77 -17.54
CA ALA A 221 -12.68 -6.63 -17.35
C ALA A 221 -12.82 -7.68 -18.47
N TYR A 222 -12.73 -7.27 -19.74
CA TYR A 222 -12.89 -8.17 -20.88
C TYR A 222 -11.76 -9.20 -20.98
N PHE A 223 -10.49 -8.81 -20.95
CA PHE A 223 -9.38 -9.76 -21.13
C PHE A 223 -9.08 -10.60 -19.90
N TRP A 224 -9.46 -10.15 -18.69
CA TRP A 224 -9.49 -11.03 -17.53
C TRP A 224 -10.52 -12.17 -17.70
N ALA A 225 -11.70 -11.87 -18.24
CA ALA A 225 -12.74 -12.86 -18.48
C ALA A 225 -12.48 -13.74 -19.72
N ASN A 226 -11.88 -13.17 -20.77
CA ASN A 226 -11.62 -13.77 -22.07
C ASN A 226 -10.10 -13.82 -22.30
N ARG A 227 -9.40 -14.53 -21.42
CA ARG A 227 -7.94 -14.63 -21.41
C ARG A 227 -7.38 -15.14 -22.75
N VAL A 228 -6.49 -14.36 -23.35
CA VAL A 228 -5.67 -14.74 -24.50
C VAL A 228 -4.27 -15.18 -24.01
N ASN A 229 -3.58 -16.03 -24.78
CA ASN A 229 -2.20 -16.43 -24.46
C ASN A 229 -1.21 -15.29 -24.72
N ASP A 230 -0.15 -15.24 -23.92
CA ASP A 230 0.85 -14.17 -23.97
C ASP A 230 1.74 -14.21 -25.24
N PRO A 231 2.34 -13.09 -25.68
CA PRO A 231 3.11 -13.03 -26.93
C PRO A 231 4.38 -13.90 -27.00
N LEU A 232 4.82 -14.46 -25.87
CA LEU A 232 5.93 -15.43 -25.80
C LEU A 232 5.45 -16.88 -25.63
N VAL A 233 4.14 -17.06 -25.46
CA VAL A 233 3.44 -18.33 -25.22
C VAL A 233 4.03 -19.05 -23.99
N ASN A 234 4.28 -18.30 -22.91
CA ASN A 234 4.72 -18.85 -21.63
C ASN A 234 3.65 -19.77 -21.01
N THR A 235 2.37 -19.42 -21.19
CA THR A 235 1.24 -19.98 -20.41
C THR A 235 0.07 -20.46 -21.31
N PRO A 236 0.31 -21.42 -22.23
CA PRO A 236 -0.65 -21.79 -23.29
C PRO A 236 -1.90 -22.53 -22.82
N ASN A 237 -1.85 -23.12 -21.63
CA ASN A 237 -2.89 -23.99 -21.07
C ASN A 237 -3.78 -23.27 -20.04
N ASP A 238 -3.43 -22.04 -19.66
CA ASP A 238 -4.04 -21.26 -18.58
C ASP A 238 -5.40 -20.69 -19.00
N LYS A 239 -6.44 -20.93 -18.19
CA LYS A 239 -7.83 -20.60 -18.50
C LYS A 239 -8.55 -20.01 -17.30
N ILE A 240 -9.22 -18.89 -17.52
CA ILE A 240 -10.19 -18.30 -16.60
C ILE A 240 -11.59 -18.61 -17.16
N THR A 241 -12.58 -18.84 -16.31
CA THR A 241 -13.97 -19.06 -16.74
C THR A 241 -14.93 -18.48 -15.70
N ARG A 242 -15.79 -17.55 -16.12
CA ARG A 242 -16.81 -16.94 -15.24
C ARG A 242 -18.02 -17.87 -15.12
N THR A 243 -18.58 -18.01 -13.92
CA THR A 243 -19.64 -19.00 -13.65
C THR A 243 -21.05 -18.42 -13.67
N ASN A 244 -21.22 -17.16 -13.23
CA ASN A 244 -22.55 -16.59 -12.92
C ASN A 244 -22.87 -15.29 -13.68
N ALA A 245 -21.95 -14.77 -14.48
CA ALA A 245 -22.10 -13.50 -15.21
C ALA A 245 -21.13 -13.44 -16.40
N ASP A 246 -21.40 -12.55 -17.35
CA ASP A 246 -20.43 -12.10 -18.35
C ASP A 246 -19.31 -11.26 -17.70
N TYR A 247 -18.46 -10.63 -18.53
CA TYR A 247 -17.29 -9.89 -18.06
C TYR A 247 -17.66 -8.62 -17.27
N HIS A 248 -18.88 -8.08 -17.39
CA HIS A 248 -19.36 -6.92 -16.63
C HIS A 248 -19.74 -7.25 -15.17
N GLY A 249 -19.65 -8.52 -14.75
CA GLY A 249 -19.96 -8.97 -13.40
C GLY A 249 -18.90 -8.65 -12.33
N THR A 250 -19.12 -9.21 -11.13
CA THR A 250 -18.26 -9.05 -9.94
C THR A 250 -16.80 -9.43 -10.18
N GLY A 251 -15.87 -8.81 -9.44
CA GLY A 251 -14.43 -9.06 -9.47
C GLY A 251 -13.72 -8.66 -8.17
N ASN A 252 -12.39 -8.66 -8.17
CA ASN A 252 -11.58 -8.39 -6.99
C ASN A 252 -10.21 -7.77 -7.36
N GLY A 253 -9.84 -6.65 -6.71
CA GLY A 253 -8.65 -5.88 -7.06
C GLY A 253 -7.31 -6.57 -6.82
N GLN A 254 -7.23 -7.52 -5.88
CA GLN A 254 -6.03 -8.32 -5.64
C GLN A 254 -5.81 -9.33 -6.76
N VAL A 255 -6.86 -10.08 -7.16
CA VAL A 255 -6.83 -11.01 -8.30
C VAL A 255 -6.51 -10.25 -9.60
N ALA A 256 -7.17 -9.13 -9.83
CA ALA A 256 -6.88 -8.26 -10.97
C ALA A 256 -5.43 -7.75 -10.97
N SER A 257 -4.83 -7.47 -9.80
CA SER A 257 -3.41 -7.08 -9.73
C SER A 257 -2.45 -8.19 -10.15
N PHE A 258 -2.77 -9.47 -9.87
CA PHE A 258 -2.00 -10.58 -10.43
C PHE A 258 -2.13 -10.65 -11.95
N PHE A 259 -3.33 -10.45 -12.49
CA PHE A 259 -3.53 -10.40 -13.95
C PHE A 259 -2.75 -9.26 -14.61
N LEU A 260 -2.81 -8.04 -14.06
CA LEU A 260 -2.04 -6.88 -14.54
C LEU A 260 -0.52 -7.10 -14.50
N SER A 261 -0.01 -8.00 -13.64
CA SER A 261 1.41 -8.37 -13.61
C SER A 261 1.85 -9.28 -14.78
N THR A 262 0.92 -9.75 -15.62
CA THR A 262 1.19 -10.38 -16.92
C THR A 262 1.28 -9.37 -18.07
N TRP A 263 1.00 -8.09 -17.80
CA TRP A 263 0.87 -6.99 -18.77
C TRP A 263 -0.29 -7.09 -19.77
N SER A 264 -1.31 -7.90 -19.47
CA SER A 264 -2.65 -7.74 -20.07
C SER A 264 -3.52 -6.78 -19.23
N GLY A 265 -4.39 -6.00 -19.88
CA GLY A 265 -5.23 -4.97 -19.24
C GLY A 265 -4.68 -3.54 -19.37
N MET A 266 -5.40 -2.52 -18.88
CA MET A 266 -4.96 -1.11 -18.87
C MET A 266 -4.51 -0.51 -20.23
N THR A 267 -5.32 -0.64 -21.29
CA THR A 267 -5.16 0.20 -22.50
C THR A 267 -5.91 1.53 -22.34
N THR A 268 -5.95 2.41 -23.35
CA THR A 268 -6.71 3.67 -23.29
C THR A 268 -8.20 3.49 -23.59
N GLU A 269 -9.03 4.31 -22.97
CA GLU A 269 -10.48 4.40 -23.23
C GLU A 269 -10.79 4.76 -24.70
N GLU A 270 -9.87 5.45 -25.39
CA GLU A 270 -9.96 5.71 -26.84
C GLU A 270 -9.91 4.43 -27.70
N LYS A 271 -9.10 3.44 -27.30
CA LYS A 271 -8.93 2.17 -28.03
C LYS A 271 -10.04 1.18 -27.71
N VAL A 272 -10.41 1.07 -26.43
CA VAL A 272 -11.38 0.10 -25.92
C VAL A 272 -12.43 0.84 -25.08
N PRO A 273 -13.32 1.63 -25.71
CA PRO A 273 -14.29 2.45 -24.99
C PRO A 273 -15.33 1.62 -24.24
N PHE A 274 -15.62 2.07 -23.01
CA PHE A 274 -16.56 1.47 -22.07
C PHE A 274 -17.93 1.14 -22.67
N SER A 275 -18.55 0.08 -22.15
CA SER A 275 -19.85 -0.40 -22.58
C SER A 275 -20.70 -0.79 -21.39
N SER A 276 -21.96 -0.34 -21.35
CA SER A 276 -22.96 -0.90 -20.42
C SER A 276 -23.62 -2.19 -20.97
N THR A 277 -23.17 -2.69 -22.13
CA THR A 277 -23.65 -3.92 -22.77
C THR A 277 -22.48 -4.75 -23.29
N THR A 278 -22.52 -6.08 -23.11
CA THR A 278 -21.45 -6.99 -23.57
C THR A 278 -21.06 -6.76 -25.05
N LYS A 279 -19.76 -6.62 -25.30
CA LYS A 279 -19.09 -6.53 -26.60
C LYS A 279 -18.12 -7.71 -26.77
N THR A 280 -17.57 -7.85 -27.97
CA THR A 280 -16.43 -8.73 -28.27
C THR A 280 -15.30 -7.86 -28.80
N TRP A 281 -14.10 -8.00 -28.23
CA TRP A 281 -12.90 -7.23 -28.59
C TRP A 281 -11.86 -8.13 -29.28
N PRO A 282 -11.13 -7.63 -30.30
CA PRO A 282 -10.08 -8.37 -31.00
C PRO A 282 -8.94 -8.87 -30.08
N GLU A 283 -8.50 -10.11 -30.28
CA GLU A 283 -7.50 -10.77 -29.44
C GLU A 283 -6.12 -10.08 -29.43
N ASP A 284 -5.77 -9.35 -30.50
CA ASP A 284 -4.51 -8.61 -30.61
C ASP A 284 -4.42 -7.40 -29.67
N LEU A 285 -5.55 -6.92 -29.15
CA LEU A 285 -5.59 -5.88 -28.12
C LEU A 285 -5.15 -6.39 -26.74
N ALA A 286 -5.21 -7.70 -26.47
CA ALA A 286 -5.04 -8.27 -25.14
C ALA A 286 -3.75 -7.84 -24.41
N TYR A 287 -2.70 -7.51 -25.15
CA TYR A 287 -1.41 -7.02 -24.65
C TYR A 287 -1.01 -5.65 -25.26
N ASP A 288 -1.94 -4.94 -25.90
CA ASP A 288 -1.79 -3.55 -26.39
C ASP A 288 -2.00 -2.53 -25.25
N SER A 289 -1.33 -2.78 -24.12
CA SER A 289 -1.48 -2.06 -22.86
C SER A 289 -0.81 -0.68 -22.92
N ALA A 290 -1.47 0.34 -22.36
CA ALA A 290 -0.97 1.72 -22.33
C ALA A 290 -0.29 2.07 -20.99
N ALA A 291 -0.61 1.33 -19.93
CA ALA A 291 -0.01 1.45 -18.62
C ALA A 291 0.33 0.07 -18.03
N TYR A 292 1.60 -0.15 -17.71
CA TYR A 292 2.14 -1.42 -17.23
C TYR A 292 2.35 -1.36 -15.71
N MET A 293 1.75 -2.29 -14.97
CA MET A 293 1.85 -2.31 -13.51
C MET A 293 3.24 -2.78 -13.04
N GLU A 294 3.92 -1.96 -12.24
CA GLU A 294 5.21 -2.29 -11.61
C GLU A 294 5.05 -2.96 -10.23
N ASP A 295 4.17 -2.42 -9.39
CA ASP A 295 3.98 -2.83 -7.99
C ASP A 295 2.49 -2.90 -7.65
N ALA A 296 2.09 -3.84 -6.78
CA ALA A 296 0.79 -3.86 -6.12
C ALA A 296 0.95 -4.21 -4.63
N VAL A 297 0.46 -3.35 -3.73
CA VAL A 297 0.48 -3.56 -2.27
C VAL A 297 -0.88 -4.00 -1.78
N PHE A 298 -0.91 -5.08 -1.00
CA PHE A 298 -2.12 -5.63 -0.39
C PHE A 298 -2.12 -5.40 1.13
N SER A 299 -3.29 -5.16 1.73
CA SER A 299 -3.41 -4.90 3.17
C SER A 299 -4.81 -5.16 3.73
N GLU A 300 -4.88 -5.64 4.98
CA GLU A 300 -6.03 -5.45 5.88
C GLU A 300 -6.24 -3.96 6.21
N TYR A 301 -7.41 -3.60 6.74
CA TYR A 301 -7.74 -2.22 7.12
C TYR A 301 -7.20 -1.81 8.51
N ASP A 302 -6.39 -0.75 8.54
CA ASP A 302 -6.07 0.06 9.72
C ASP A 302 -5.95 1.55 9.31
N GLU A 303 -6.33 2.49 10.18
CA GLU A 303 -6.33 3.93 9.87
C GLU A 303 -4.92 4.52 9.69
N ASP A 304 -3.94 4.13 10.51
CA ASP A 304 -2.56 4.58 10.38
C ASP A 304 -1.89 3.90 9.15
N ARG A 305 -2.35 2.72 8.72
CA ARG A 305 -1.98 2.00 7.47
C ARG A 305 -2.58 2.64 6.22
N VAL A 306 -3.88 2.94 6.16
CA VAL A 306 -4.49 3.64 5.00
C VAL A 306 -3.85 5.02 4.82
N LYS A 307 -3.62 5.78 5.92
CA LYS A 307 -2.90 7.07 5.83
C LYS A 307 -1.44 6.90 5.39
N LEU A 308 -0.77 5.78 5.71
CA LEU A 308 0.57 5.47 5.17
C LEU A 308 0.50 5.29 3.65
N LEU A 309 -0.39 4.40 3.20
CA LEU A 309 -0.55 4.04 1.80
C LEU A 309 -0.93 5.26 0.95
N LEU A 310 -1.94 6.06 1.38
CA LEU A 310 -2.26 7.34 0.74
C LEU A 310 -1.07 8.31 0.71
N SER A 311 -0.25 8.37 1.78
CA SER A 311 0.89 9.28 1.84
C SER A 311 2.03 8.94 0.87
N GLU A 312 2.15 7.67 0.46
CA GLU A 312 3.12 7.21 -0.53
C GLU A 312 2.48 7.08 -1.93
N TYR A 313 1.43 6.26 -2.10
CA TYR A 313 0.76 5.88 -3.35
C TYR A 313 -0.35 6.85 -3.85
N LYS A 314 -0.77 7.84 -3.05
CA LYS A 314 -1.82 8.85 -3.33
C LYS A 314 -3.26 8.33 -3.40
N SER A 315 -3.48 7.07 -3.76
CA SER A 315 -4.79 6.42 -3.71
C SER A 315 -4.71 5.02 -3.11
N VAL A 316 -5.85 4.52 -2.64
CA VAL A 316 -6.04 3.15 -2.13
C VAL A 316 -7.39 2.65 -2.63
N SER A 317 -7.40 1.59 -3.42
CA SER A 317 -8.62 0.84 -3.76
C SER A 317 -9.05 0.05 -2.53
N ALA A 318 -10.35 0.03 -2.22
CA ALA A 318 -10.91 -0.68 -1.06
C ALA A 318 -12.28 -1.28 -1.41
N MET A 319 -12.53 -2.52 -1.00
CA MET A 319 -13.86 -3.12 -1.06
C MET A 319 -14.65 -2.77 0.21
N MET A 320 -15.96 -2.53 0.05
CA MET A 320 -16.87 -2.22 1.15
C MET A 320 -18.24 -2.86 1.00
N TYR A 321 -19.02 -2.81 2.07
CA TYR A 321 -20.47 -2.95 1.97
C TYR A 321 -21.10 -1.59 1.75
N TRP A 322 -21.85 -1.44 0.67
CA TRP A 322 -22.70 -0.30 0.34
C TRP A 322 -24.16 -0.63 0.60
N ASN A 323 -24.87 0.29 1.25
CA ASN A 323 -26.32 0.22 1.47
C ASN A 323 -26.89 1.64 1.40
N LEU A 324 -27.89 1.85 0.55
CA LEU A 324 -28.60 3.11 0.37
C LEU A 324 -29.08 3.73 1.69
N GLN A 325 -29.55 2.89 2.63
CA GLN A 325 -30.07 3.29 3.94
C GLN A 325 -29.01 3.91 4.86
N ASN A 326 -27.72 3.74 4.56
CA ASN A 326 -26.59 4.27 5.35
C ASN A 326 -25.86 5.41 4.64
N TYR A 327 -26.43 5.94 3.55
CA TYR A 327 -25.92 7.08 2.80
C TYR A 327 -26.74 8.35 3.06
N THR A 328 -26.03 9.45 3.28
CA THR A 328 -26.60 10.76 3.64
C THR A 328 -26.46 11.68 2.43
N VAL A 329 -27.54 11.82 1.66
CA VAL A 329 -27.54 12.45 0.33
C VAL A 329 -27.02 13.89 0.37
N ASN A 330 -27.61 14.73 1.22
CA ASN A 330 -27.32 16.18 1.38
C ASN A 330 -25.83 16.53 1.63
N THR A 331 -25.07 15.64 2.25
CA THR A 331 -23.68 15.83 2.72
C THR A 331 -22.71 14.86 2.05
N ALA A 332 -23.20 13.99 1.16
CA ALA A 332 -22.50 12.84 0.60
C ALA A 332 -21.78 11.98 1.66
N ALA A 333 -22.41 11.71 2.81
CA ALA A 333 -21.77 11.02 3.94
C ALA A 333 -22.22 9.56 4.09
N TYR A 334 -21.29 8.60 4.20
CA TYR A 334 -21.57 7.16 4.33
C TYR A 334 -21.05 6.56 5.65
N TYR A 335 -21.89 5.78 6.36
CA TYR A 335 -21.47 5.07 7.56
C TYR A 335 -22.25 3.77 7.85
N GLN A 336 -21.59 2.63 7.64
CA GLN A 336 -22.06 1.32 8.08
C GLN A 336 -21.56 1.05 9.52
N ALA A 337 -22.46 1.12 10.52
CA ALA A 337 -22.10 0.98 11.94
C ALA A 337 -21.81 -0.47 12.42
N VAL A 338 -22.29 -1.48 11.69
CA VAL A 338 -22.09 -2.92 11.99
C VAL A 338 -21.86 -3.69 10.68
N PRO A 339 -20.99 -4.71 10.63
CA PRO A 339 -20.70 -5.40 9.38
C PRO A 339 -21.91 -6.22 8.90
N LYS A 340 -22.17 -6.21 7.58
CA LYS A 340 -23.05 -7.21 6.96
C LYS A 340 -22.38 -8.57 7.08
N LEU A 341 -23.09 -9.55 7.65
CA LEU A 341 -22.64 -10.94 7.74
C LEU A 341 -23.54 -11.85 6.90
N SER A 342 -22.93 -12.87 6.30
CA SER A 342 -23.61 -13.99 5.66
C SER A 342 -24.17 -14.98 6.69
N SER A 343 -24.96 -15.96 6.24
CA SER A 343 -25.54 -17.01 7.09
C SER A 343 -24.51 -17.85 7.87
N ASN A 344 -23.28 -17.97 7.35
CA ASN A 344 -22.14 -18.61 8.03
C ASN A 344 -21.24 -17.63 8.82
N GLY A 345 -21.70 -16.38 9.02
CA GLY A 345 -21.02 -15.38 9.86
C GLY A 345 -19.81 -14.69 9.23
N LYS A 346 -19.55 -14.87 7.92
CA LYS A 346 -18.45 -14.19 7.21
C LYS A 346 -18.87 -12.77 6.81
N GLN A 347 -17.94 -11.81 6.84
CA GLN A 347 -18.21 -10.45 6.38
C GLN A 347 -18.53 -10.44 4.88
N MET A 348 -19.50 -9.60 4.49
CA MET A 348 -19.90 -9.38 3.11
C MET A 348 -19.51 -7.97 2.63
N VAL A 349 -19.20 -7.87 1.34
CA VAL A 349 -18.98 -6.63 0.58
C VAL A 349 -19.76 -6.71 -0.72
N ASN A 350 -20.03 -5.56 -1.35
CA ASN A 350 -20.77 -5.50 -2.62
C ASN A 350 -20.35 -4.34 -3.53
N HIS A 351 -19.46 -3.46 -3.06
CA HIS A 351 -18.92 -2.33 -3.82
C HIS A 351 -17.40 -2.21 -3.65
N ALA A 352 -16.75 -1.50 -4.57
CA ALA A 352 -15.34 -1.14 -4.49
C ALA A 352 -15.14 0.32 -4.92
N VAL A 353 -14.20 1.00 -4.26
CA VAL A 353 -13.99 2.46 -4.39
C VAL A 353 -12.52 2.84 -4.28
N THR A 354 -12.16 4.03 -4.75
CA THR A 354 -10.81 4.59 -4.54
C THR A 354 -10.83 5.62 -3.42
N ILE A 355 -10.23 5.32 -2.28
CA ILE A 355 -9.91 6.31 -1.26
C ILE A 355 -8.78 7.20 -1.81
N VAL A 356 -8.98 8.52 -1.79
CA VAL A 356 -8.05 9.53 -2.34
C VAL A 356 -7.57 10.55 -1.29
N GLY A 357 -8.08 10.48 -0.07
CA GLY A 357 -7.80 11.47 0.95
C GLY A 357 -8.45 11.18 2.30
N TRP A 358 -8.30 12.10 3.22
CA TRP A 358 -8.93 12.10 4.54
C TRP A 358 -9.06 13.52 5.09
N ASP A 359 -10.02 13.72 5.99
CA ASP A 359 -10.10 14.88 6.88
C ASP A 359 -10.43 14.41 8.30
N ASP A 360 -9.53 14.68 9.26
CA ASP A 360 -9.69 14.38 10.68
C ASP A 360 -10.78 15.22 11.36
N ASN A 361 -11.26 16.30 10.72
CA ASN A 361 -12.23 17.26 11.29
C ASN A 361 -13.67 17.07 10.78
N TYR A 362 -13.87 16.45 9.61
CA TYR A 362 -15.18 16.21 8.98
C TYR A 362 -16.22 15.74 10.00
N LYS A 363 -17.35 16.46 10.05
CA LYS A 363 -18.29 16.39 11.17
C LYS A 363 -19.00 15.05 11.21
N LYS A 364 -19.03 14.42 12.39
CA LYS A 364 -19.83 13.19 12.60
C LYS A 364 -21.34 13.47 12.51
N GLU A 365 -21.71 14.74 12.63
CA GLU A 365 -23.05 15.29 12.48
C GLU A 365 -23.54 15.18 11.02
N ASN A 366 -22.63 15.23 10.03
CA ASN A 366 -22.94 15.12 8.60
C ASN A 366 -23.47 13.73 8.18
N PHE A 367 -23.30 12.70 9.02
CA PHE A 367 -23.79 11.34 8.75
C PHE A 367 -25.19 11.14 9.33
N ILE A 368 -25.99 10.29 8.68
CA ILE A 368 -27.35 9.86 9.02
C ILE A 368 -27.76 9.99 10.51
N ASP A 369 -28.98 10.47 10.74
CA ASP A 369 -29.65 10.48 12.04
C ASP A 369 -30.12 9.08 12.46
N GLY A 370 -29.14 8.26 12.80
CA GLY A 370 -29.28 6.94 13.38
C GLY A 370 -28.03 6.60 14.21
N PRO A 371 -27.35 5.48 13.96
CA PRO A 371 -26.04 5.24 14.59
C PRO A 371 -25.02 6.21 13.98
N LYS A 372 -24.51 7.17 14.77
CA LYS A 372 -23.47 8.13 14.31
C LYS A 372 -22.04 7.65 14.64
N PRO A 373 -21.02 8.03 13.85
CA PRO A 373 -19.61 7.71 14.11
C PRO A 373 -19.10 8.10 15.50
N SER A 374 -18.10 7.38 16.03
CA SER A 374 -17.58 7.62 17.39
C SER A 374 -16.78 8.93 17.54
N ARG A 375 -16.39 9.55 16.43
CA ARG A 375 -15.69 10.84 16.33
C ARG A 375 -15.89 11.46 14.96
N ASN A 376 -15.60 12.76 14.85
CA ASN A 376 -15.22 13.40 13.58
C ASN A 376 -14.05 12.65 12.93
N GLY A 377 -14.01 12.68 11.60
CA GLY A 377 -12.97 12.01 10.82
C GLY A 377 -13.55 11.15 9.69
N ALA A 378 -13.26 11.52 8.45
CA ALA A 378 -13.70 10.79 7.26
C ALA A 378 -12.58 10.57 6.25
N TRP A 379 -12.65 9.45 5.54
CA TRP A 379 -11.99 9.22 4.26
C TRP A 379 -12.70 10.01 3.16
N ILE A 380 -11.93 10.52 2.21
CA ILE A 380 -12.44 11.16 1.00
C ILE A 380 -12.33 10.13 -0.11
N VAL A 381 -13.45 9.82 -0.75
CA VAL A 381 -13.63 8.65 -1.60
C VAL A 381 -14.06 9.08 -2.99
N LYS A 382 -13.32 8.68 -4.03
CA LYS A 382 -13.76 8.71 -5.42
C LYS A 382 -14.63 7.49 -5.68
N ASN A 383 -15.85 7.72 -6.16
CA ASN A 383 -16.78 6.67 -6.57
C ASN A 383 -16.69 6.41 -8.08
N SER A 384 -17.58 5.58 -8.61
CA SER A 384 -17.67 5.17 -10.02
C SER A 384 -19.07 5.40 -10.62
N TYR A 385 -19.87 6.31 -10.05
CA TYR A 385 -21.24 6.64 -10.49
C TYR A 385 -21.34 7.98 -11.25
N GLY A 386 -20.23 8.43 -11.84
CA GLY A 386 -20.13 9.71 -12.56
C GLY A 386 -20.08 10.94 -11.66
N THR A 387 -19.88 12.11 -12.28
CA THR A 387 -19.72 13.40 -11.59
C THR A 387 -21.03 14.00 -11.04
N GLY A 388 -22.20 13.43 -11.36
CA GLY A 388 -23.49 13.86 -10.81
C GLY A 388 -23.78 13.35 -9.40
N PHE A 389 -23.05 12.31 -8.95
CA PHE A 389 -23.27 11.68 -7.65
C PHE A 389 -22.48 12.37 -6.53
N GLY A 390 -23.14 12.78 -5.44
CA GLY A 390 -22.46 13.32 -4.25
C GLY A 390 -21.67 14.61 -4.52
N ASP A 391 -20.54 14.78 -3.84
CA ASP A 391 -19.62 15.91 -4.08
C ASP A 391 -18.84 15.67 -5.38
N LYS A 392 -19.49 15.85 -6.53
CA LYS A 392 -18.91 15.79 -7.88
C LYS A 392 -18.30 14.42 -8.24
N GLY A 393 -18.96 13.35 -7.81
CA GLY A 393 -18.52 11.96 -7.91
C GLY A 393 -17.77 11.44 -6.68
N TYR A 394 -17.63 12.28 -5.63
CA TYR A 394 -16.97 11.91 -4.37
C TYR A 394 -17.97 11.79 -3.21
N PHE A 395 -17.56 11.03 -2.18
CA PHE A 395 -18.28 10.94 -0.91
C PHE A 395 -17.33 10.82 0.28
N TYR A 396 -17.86 11.04 1.49
CA TYR A 396 -17.14 11.05 2.75
C TYR A 396 -17.52 9.83 3.59
N MET A 397 -16.55 9.00 3.99
CA MET A 397 -16.81 7.74 4.72
C MET A 397 -16.12 7.75 6.08
N ALA A 398 -16.85 7.47 7.17
CA ALA A 398 -16.30 7.54 8.52
C ALA A 398 -15.12 6.56 8.76
N TYR A 399 -14.12 6.97 9.54
CA TYR A 399 -12.96 6.13 9.86
C TYR A 399 -13.27 4.83 10.62
N ASP A 400 -14.40 4.78 11.33
CA ASP A 400 -14.88 3.60 12.05
C ASP A 400 -16.06 2.91 11.36
N ASN A 401 -16.24 3.14 10.06
CA ASN A 401 -17.09 2.32 9.19
C ASN A 401 -16.69 0.83 9.30
N ALA A 402 -17.68 -0.03 9.55
CA ALA A 402 -17.45 -1.42 9.95
C ALA A 402 -17.16 -2.38 8.77
N THR A 403 -17.16 -1.89 7.53
CA THR A 403 -17.06 -2.71 6.31
C THR A 403 -15.95 -2.21 5.39
N PHE A 404 -14.73 -2.61 5.70
CA PHE A 404 -13.57 -2.53 4.82
C PHE A 404 -13.01 -3.92 4.58
N SER A 405 -12.47 -4.15 3.39
CA SER A 405 -11.56 -5.28 3.12
C SER A 405 -10.76 -5.06 1.83
N ASN A 406 -9.73 -5.87 1.62
CA ASN A 406 -8.96 -5.98 0.37
C ASN A 406 -8.42 -4.60 -0.08
N LEU A 407 -7.60 -3.96 0.76
CA LEU A 407 -6.95 -2.71 0.36
C LEU A 407 -5.87 -3.01 -0.67
N VAL A 408 -5.94 -2.34 -1.82
CA VAL A 408 -4.98 -2.47 -2.93
C VAL A 408 -4.44 -1.10 -3.33
N CYS A 409 -3.12 -0.99 -3.45
CA CYS A 409 -2.44 0.21 -3.99
C CYS A 409 -1.53 -0.23 -5.13
N ASN A 410 -1.44 0.54 -6.21
CA ASN A 410 -0.68 0.12 -7.39
C ASN A 410 0.35 1.18 -7.78
N THR A 411 1.42 0.78 -8.47
CA THR A 411 2.21 1.70 -9.29
C THR A 411 2.41 1.19 -10.70
N ALA A 412 2.58 2.10 -11.65
CA ALA A 412 2.68 1.78 -13.06
C ALA A 412 3.70 2.65 -13.81
N SER A 413 4.07 2.18 -15.00
CA SER A 413 4.84 2.89 -16.01
C SER A 413 4.06 2.98 -17.33
N THR A 414 4.55 3.79 -18.27
CA THR A 414 4.01 3.93 -19.64
C THR A 414 5.01 3.48 -20.69
N SER A 415 6.10 2.82 -20.27
CA SER A 415 7.21 2.43 -21.13
C SER A 415 8.13 1.45 -20.40
N GLU A 416 8.32 0.28 -20.99
CA GLU A 416 9.19 -0.76 -20.45
C GLU A 416 10.63 -0.56 -20.94
N GLU A 417 11.61 -0.56 -20.02
CA GLU A 417 13.01 -0.69 -20.41
C GLU A 417 13.38 -2.16 -20.69
N TYR A 418 12.64 -3.09 -20.09
CA TYR A 418 12.74 -4.54 -20.24
C TYR A 418 11.36 -5.04 -20.68
N ASN A 419 11.16 -5.12 -21.99
CA ASN A 419 9.85 -5.24 -22.64
C ASN A 419 9.41 -6.68 -23.00
N ASN A 420 10.01 -7.68 -22.36
CA ASN A 420 9.69 -9.10 -22.53
C ASN A 420 9.38 -9.70 -21.15
N ASN A 421 8.15 -10.20 -20.91
CA ASN A 421 7.74 -10.76 -19.61
C ASN A 421 7.71 -12.31 -19.64
N TYR A 422 8.44 -12.95 -18.73
CA TYR A 422 8.44 -14.41 -18.56
C TYR A 422 7.83 -14.79 -17.21
N PHE A 423 6.81 -15.65 -17.23
CA PHE A 423 6.04 -16.05 -16.03
C PHE A 423 5.34 -17.40 -16.21
N TYR A 424 4.97 -18.05 -15.11
CA TYR A 424 4.19 -19.32 -15.14
C TYR A 424 2.89 -19.26 -14.30
N ASP A 425 2.62 -18.12 -13.68
CA ASP A 425 1.37 -17.75 -13.01
C ASP A 425 0.59 -16.79 -13.94
N GLY A 426 0.05 -17.36 -15.03
CA GLY A 426 -0.66 -16.64 -16.09
C GLY A 426 -2.18 -16.72 -15.99
N ALA A 427 -2.73 -17.69 -15.25
CA ALA A 427 -4.14 -17.79 -14.92
C ALA A 427 -4.52 -16.77 -13.84
N SER A 428 -3.54 -16.29 -13.05
CA SER A 428 -3.55 -15.15 -12.12
C SER A 428 -4.56 -15.17 -10.96
N ALA A 429 -5.49 -16.13 -10.95
CA ALA A 429 -6.62 -16.19 -10.04
C ALA A 429 -6.65 -17.47 -9.19
N GLY A 430 -5.75 -18.42 -9.46
CA GLY A 430 -5.51 -19.64 -8.69
C GLY A 430 -4.57 -19.42 -7.50
N THR A 431 -4.45 -18.17 -7.03
CA THR A 431 -3.43 -17.76 -6.07
C THR A 431 -3.64 -18.39 -4.68
N VAL A 432 -2.64 -19.13 -4.22
CA VAL A 432 -2.58 -19.71 -2.86
C VAL A 432 -1.28 -19.28 -2.17
N VAL A 433 -1.12 -19.65 -0.89
CA VAL A 433 0.01 -19.21 -0.05
C VAL A 433 0.86 -20.40 0.39
N PHE A 434 2.12 -20.41 -0.03
CA PHE A 434 3.14 -21.34 0.48
C PHE A 434 3.46 -21.00 1.95
N PRO A 435 3.38 -21.95 2.89
CA PRO A 435 3.56 -21.66 4.32
C PRO A 435 5.02 -21.39 4.75
N GLY A 436 6.00 -21.60 3.87
CA GLY A 436 7.43 -21.54 4.18
C GLY A 436 7.98 -22.86 4.73
N ILE A 437 9.31 -22.93 4.94
CA ILE A 437 10.01 -24.09 5.51
C ILE A 437 10.89 -23.64 6.68
N SER A 438 10.80 -24.35 7.81
CA SER A 438 11.59 -24.10 9.01
C SER A 438 13.10 -23.98 8.73
N ASN A 439 13.70 -22.91 9.26
CA ASN A 439 15.11 -22.47 9.09
C ASN A 439 15.45 -21.75 7.77
N GLY A 440 14.47 -21.50 6.90
CA GLY A 440 14.66 -20.81 5.62
C GLY A 440 14.51 -21.76 4.44
N TYR A 441 14.33 -21.20 3.25
CA TYR A 441 14.13 -21.98 2.02
C TYR A 441 14.57 -21.19 0.79
N TYR A 442 14.54 -21.88 -0.35
CA TYR A 442 14.76 -21.33 -1.67
C TYR A 442 13.52 -21.60 -2.52
N ALA A 443 13.17 -20.64 -3.37
CA ALA A 443 12.18 -20.76 -4.44
C ALA A 443 12.84 -20.36 -5.76
N SER A 444 12.43 -20.96 -6.88
CA SER A 444 12.97 -20.60 -8.19
C SER A 444 12.03 -20.94 -9.34
N ASN A 445 12.02 -20.11 -10.37
CA ASN A 445 11.52 -20.46 -11.70
C ASN A 445 12.71 -20.56 -12.67
N ILE A 446 12.64 -21.49 -13.62
CA ILE A 446 13.58 -21.63 -14.74
C ILE A 446 12.86 -21.21 -16.02
N PHE A 447 13.43 -20.27 -16.75
CA PHE A 447 12.89 -19.72 -17.98
C PHE A 447 13.80 -20.06 -19.17
N LYS A 448 13.25 -19.95 -20.39
CA LYS A 448 13.99 -20.09 -21.65
C LYS A 448 13.96 -18.78 -22.42
N ALA A 449 15.12 -18.27 -22.84
CA ALA A 449 15.20 -17.05 -23.65
C ALA A 449 14.64 -17.31 -25.07
N THR A 450 13.47 -16.73 -25.39
CA THR A 450 12.77 -16.90 -26.67
C THR A 450 12.46 -15.57 -27.36
N ALA A 451 12.23 -14.50 -26.60
CA ALA A 451 11.86 -13.18 -27.09
C ALA A 451 12.94 -12.54 -27.99
N GLY A 452 14.21 -12.91 -27.79
CA GLY A 452 15.35 -12.42 -28.57
C GLY A 452 15.34 -12.83 -30.04
N LYS A 453 14.57 -13.86 -30.43
CA LYS A 453 14.42 -14.35 -31.83
C LYS A 453 15.77 -14.49 -32.57
N GLY A 454 16.75 -15.09 -31.90
CA GLY A 454 18.12 -15.31 -32.40
C GLY A 454 19.16 -14.27 -31.98
N LYS A 455 18.74 -13.19 -31.30
CA LYS A 455 19.60 -12.21 -30.63
C LYS A 455 19.68 -12.48 -29.13
N ASP A 456 20.71 -11.96 -28.49
CA ASP A 456 20.86 -12.01 -27.04
C ASP A 456 19.74 -11.24 -26.33
N GLU A 457 19.43 -11.65 -25.11
CA GLU A 457 18.56 -10.93 -24.19
C GLU A 457 19.35 -10.38 -23.00
N GLU A 458 18.77 -9.41 -22.30
CA GLU A 458 19.31 -8.86 -21.05
C GLU A 458 18.20 -8.77 -20.00
N LEU A 459 18.30 -9.58 -18.95
CA LEU A 459 17.42 -9.58 -17.78
C LEU A 459 17.79 -8.43 -16.85
N GLY A 460 16.87 -7.49 -16.63
CA GLY A 460 17.11 -6.31 -15.79
C GLY A 460 16.27 -6.24 -14.52
N GLU A 461 15.08 -6.85 -14.54
CA GLU A 461 14.06 -6.74 -13.50
C GLU A 461 13.42 -8.12 -13.26
N ILE A 462 13.05 -8.41 -12.02
CA ILE A 462 12.29 -9.61 -11.63
C ILE A 462 11.06 -9.19 -10.81
N VAL A 463 10.01 -10.00 -10.79
CA VAL A 463 8.81 -9.73 -9.97
C VAL A 463 8.71 -10.76 -8.85
N THR A 464 8.49 -10.28 -7.62
CA THR A 464 8.24 -11.12 -6.45
C THR A 464 6.86 -10.86 -5.86
N ALA A 465 6.23 -11.90 -5.29
CA ALA A 465 4.89 -11.83 -4.74
C ALA A 465 4.80 -12.52 -3.35
N VAL A 466 4.54 -11.74 -2.29
CA VAL A 466 4.53 -12.24 -0.90
C VAL A 466 3.41 -11.66 -0.02
N PRO A 467 2.73 -12.47 0.82
CA PRO A 467 1.64 -12.02 1.69
C PRO A 467 2.12 -11.50 3.07
N GLN A 468 3.30 -10.88 3.17
CA GLN A 468 3.71 -10.17 4.40
C GLN A 468 4.73 -9.04 4.14
N ASP A 469 4.65 -7.98 4.95
CA ASP A 469 5.59 -6.87 4.93
C ASP A 469 6.99 -7.28 5.43
N ASN A 470 8.04 -6.63 4.93
CA ASN A 470 9.45 -6.87 5.30
C ASN A 470 9.88 -8.34 5.04
N THR A 471 9.65 -8.82 3.82
CA THR A 471 10.23 -10.10 3.37
C THR A 471 11.66 -9.88 2.89
N ASP A 472 12.61 -10.66 3.40
CA ASP A 472 14.03 -10.56 3.06
C ASP A 472 14.38 -11.62 2.01
N PHE A 473 15.08 -11.21 0.96
CA PHE A 473 15.48 -12.05 -0.17
C PHE A 473 16.99 -11.96 -0.43
N GLN A 474 17.59 -13.10 -0.73
CA GLN A 474 18.92 -13.22 -1.33
C GLN A 474 18.73 -13.75 -2.76
N ILE A 475 18.90 -12.86 -3.74
CA ILE A 475 18.57 -13.07 -5.16
C ILE A 475 19.83 -13.48 -5.92
N GLN A 476 19.77 -14.60 -6.64
CA GLN A 476 20.82 -15.05 -7.56
C GLN A 476 20.21 -15.41 -8.91
N ILE A 477 20.90 -15.07 -9.99
CA ILE A 477 20.56 -15.51 -11.35
C ILE A 477 21.60 -16.54 -11.77
N TYR A 478 21.17 -17.64 -12.39
CA TYR A 478 22.07 -18.56 -13.10
C TYR A 478 21.74 -18.54 -14.60
N THR A 479 22.75 -18.49 -15.45
CA THR A 479 22.63 -18.61 -16.92
C THR A 479 23.18 -19.96 -17.38
N ASP A 480 22.90 -20.35 -18.62
CA ASP A 480 23.52 -21.50 -19.28
C ASP A 480 23.34 -22.82 -18.49
N LEU A 481 22.12 -23.04 -17.96
CA LEU A 481 21.83 -24.21 -17.10
C LEU A 481 22.08 -25.52 -17.84
N THR A 482 22.87 -26.40 -17.20
CA THR A 482 23.24 -27.71 -17.75
C THR A 482 22.25 -28.83 -17.42
N ASN A 483 21.37 -28.63 -16.45
CA ASN A 483 20.33 -29.57 -16.05
C ASN A 483 18.99 -28.82 -15.84
N PRO A 484 17.93 -29.10 -16.63
CA PRO A 484 16.65 -28.42 -16.47
C PRO A 484 15.96 -28.75 -15.13
N SER A 485 16.31 -29.85 -14.46
CA SER A 485 15.75 -30.20 -13.14
C SER A 485 16.51 -29.59 -11.95
N ASP A 486 17.49 -28.71 -12.19
CA ASP A 486 18.30 -28.06 -11.16
C ASP A 486 18.53 -26.57 -11.49
N PRO A 487 17.80 -25.65 -10.83
CA PRO A 487 17.97 -24.20 -10.97
C PRO A 487 19.39 -23.68 -10.72
N THR A 488 20.26 -24.45 -10.06
CA THR A 488 21.64 -24.08 -9.70
C THR A 488 22.71 -24.71 -10.58
N SER A 489 22.31 -25.43 -11.65
CA SER A 489 23.20 -26.15 -12.57
C SER A 489 23.91 -25.29 -13.64
N GLY A 490 23.74 -23.97 -13.60
CA GLY A 490 24.30 -23.01 -14.55
C GLY A 490 25.46 -22.17 -13.98
N THR A 491 25.85 -21.13 -14.73
CA THR A 491 26.85 -20.15 -14.29
C THR A 491 26.17 -19.06 -13.44
N PRO A 492 26.61 -18.82 -12.18
CA PRO A 492 26.04 -17.74 -11.36
C PRO A 492 26.44 -16.36 -11.89
N ALA A 493 25.46 -15.50 -12.16
CA ALA A 493 25.69 -14.16 -12.70
C ALA A 493 26.35 -13.20 -11.70
N TYR A 494 26.15 -13.43 -10.39
CA TYR A 494 26.75 -12.64 -9.32
C TYR A 494 27.70 -13.48 -8.45
N ALA A 495 28.86 -12.91 -8.10
CA ALA A 495 29.83 -13.54 -7.19
C ALA A 495 29.29 -13.73 -5.75
N THR A 496 28.25 -12.98 -5.38
CA THR A 496 27.44 -13.12 -4.16
C THR A 496 26.00 -12.76 -4.51
N PRO A 497 24.97 -13.42 -3.93
CA PRO A 497 23.58 -13.01 -4.11
C PRO A 497 23.34 -11.53 -3.76
N MET A 498 22.35 -10.93 -4.43
CA MET A 498 21.86 -9.58 -4.15
C MET A 498 20.89 -9.61 -2.96
N GLU A 499 21.19 -8.84 -1.92
CA GLU A 499 20.33 -8.66 -0.74
C GLU A 499 19.19 -7.67 -1.05
N TYR A 500 17.94 -8.03 -0.78
CA TYR A 500 16.78 -7.14 -0.93
C TYR A 500 15.75 -7.35 0.19
N THR A 501 15.06 -6.29 0.62
CA THR A 501 13.93 -6.37 1.56
C THR A 501 12.69 -5.77 0.90
N GLN A 502 11.72 -6.61 0.53
CA GLN A 502 10.41 -6.15 0.08
C GLN A 502 9.64 -5.58 1.28
N ALA A 503 9.49 -4.25 1.30
CA ALA A 503 8.98 -3.52 2.47
C ALA A 503 7.48 -3.76 2.73
N PHE A 504 6.69 -3.98 1.67
CA PHE A 504 5.24 -4.13 1.73
C PHE A 504 4.78 -5.47 1.17
N ALA A 505 3.76 -6.06 1.78
CA ALA A 505 3.09 -7.25 1.25
C ALA A 505 2.43 -6.97 -0.12
N GLY A 506 2.53 -7.93 -1.03
CA GLY A 506 1.96 -7.87 -2.38
C GLY A 506 2.98 -8.22 -3.47
N ILE A 507 2.78 -7.67 -4.67
CA ILE A 507 3.59 -7.85 -5.88
C ILE A 507 4.57 -6.68 -6.01
N GLN A 508 5.84 -6.94 -6.31
CA GLN A 508 6.90 -5.94 -6.40
C GLN A 508 7.84 -6.23 -7.58
N THR A 509 8.09 -5.23 -8.44
CA THR A 509 9.15 -5.30 -9.46
C THR A 509 10.49 -4.88 -8.84
N ILE A 510 11.41 -5.84 -8.69
CA ILE A 510 12.76 -5.65 -8.18
C ILE A 510 13.73 -5.48 -9.35
N ARG A 511 14.34 -4.29 -9.45
CA ARG A 511 15.40 -4.04 -10.43
C ARG A 511 16.76 -4.49 -9.94
N LEU A 512 17.46 -5.26 -10.77
CA LEU A 512 18.77 -5.85 -10.49
C LEU A 512 19.87 -4.78 -10.49
N GLU A 513 20.88 -4.91 -9.60
CA GLU A 513 22.01 -3.96 -9.53
C GLU A 513 22.84 -3.91 -10.82
N LYS A 514 22.86 -5.03 -11.55
CA LYS A 514 23.50 -5.19 -12.86
C LYS A 514 22.59 -6.08 -13.71
N PRO A 515 22.17 -5.67 -14.90
CA PRO A 515 21.46 -6.55 -15.81
C PRO A 515 22.32 -7.76 -16.21
N VAL A 516 21.68 -8.90 -16.46
CA VAL A 516 22.31 -10.18 -16.78
C VAL A 516 22.05 -10.51 -18.24
N LYS A 517 23.13 -10.68 -19.02
CA LYS A 517 23.03 -11.09 -20.43
C LYS A 517 22.73 -12.59 -20.54
N ILE A 518 21.79 -12.95 -21.40
CA ILE A 518 21.32 -14.33 -21.62
C ILE A 518 21.40 -14.64 -23.13
N PRO A 519 22.10 -15.70 -23.58
CA PRO A 519 22.14 -16.10 -24.98
C PRO A 519 20.79 -16.64 -25.49
N PRO A 520 20.44 -16.46 -26.77
CA PRO A 520 19.16 -16.92 -27.32
C PRO A 520 18.98 -18.43 -27.18
N GLY A 521 17.78 -18.86 -26.80
CA GLY A 521 17.40 -20.27 -26.67
C GLY A 521 17.92 -20.98 -25.42
N THR A 522 18.78 -20.35 -24.61
CA THR A 522 19.32 -20.93 -23.37
C THR A 522 18.31 -20.92 -22.23
N LEU A 523 18.56 -21.76 -21.22
CA LEU A 523 17.85 -21.75 -19.95
C LEU A 523 18.57 -20.85 -18.93
N TYR A 524 17.79 -20.07 -18.20
CA TYR A 524 18.25 -19.23 -17.08
C TYR A 524 17.29 -19.39 -15.89
N SER A 525 17.77 -19.17 -14.66
CA SER A 525 16.95 -19.29 -13.45
C SER A 525 16.97 -18.02 -12.60
N VAL A 526 15.84 -17.75 -11.94
CA VAL A 526 15.72 -16.73 -10.89
C VAL A 526 15.63 -17.47 -9.55
N VAL A 527 16.74 -17.54 -8.81
CA VAL A 527 16.82 -18.21 -7.50
C VAL A 527 16.63 -17.18 -6.38
N LEU A 528 15.58 -17.37 -5.58
CA LEU A 528 15.26 -16.56 -4.41
C LEU A 528 15.51 -17.38 -3.15
N GLN A 529 16.52 -17.04 -2.37
CA GLN A 529 16.69 -17.54 -1.01
C GLN A 529 15.92 -16.63 -0.02
N ILE A 530 15.09 -17.22 0.82
CA ILE A 530 14.25 -16.56 1.84
C ILE A 530 14.79 -16.99 3.22
N PRO A 531 15.62 -16.15 3.90
CA PRO A 531 16.37 -16.59 5.08
C PRO A 531 15.50 -16.85 6.33
N ASN A 532 14.32 -16.25 6.40
CA ASN A 532 13.38 -16.44 7.50
C ASN A 532 12.32 -17.47 7.11
N GLY A 533 12.47 -18.70 7.59
CA GLY A 533 11.60 -19.83 7.28
C GLY A 533 10.11 -19.71 7.60
N SER A 534 9.68 -18.64 8.28
CA SER A 534 8.27 -18.32 8.52
C SER A 534 7.69 -17.27 7.56
N GLN A 535 8.49 -16.72 6.63
CA GLN A 535 7.99 -15.88 5.54
C GLN A 535 7.35 -16.76 4.48
N ARG A 536 6.15 -16.37 4.04
CA ARG A 536 5.31 -17.10 3.09
C ARG A 536 5.51 -16.54 1.68
N TYR A 537 5.07 -17.26 0.66
CA TYR A 537 5.19 -16.84 -0.75
C TYR A 537 3.90 -17.13 -1.52
N TYR A 538 3.56 -16.35 -2.55
CA TYR A 538 2.38 -16.62 -3.38
C TYR A 538 2.69 -17.65 -4.48
N LEU A 539 1.80 -18.63 -4.62
CA LEU A 539 1.83 -19.65 -5.67
C LEU A 539 0.55 -19.54 -6.51
N GLU A 540 0.57 -20.02 -7.73
CA GLU A 540 -0.65 -20.38 -8.46
C GLU A 540 -0.83 -21.91 -8.45
N LYS A 541 -2.08 -22.38 -8.34
CA LYS A 541 -2.46 -23.80 -8.32
C LYS A 541 -3.11 -24.23 -9.63
N THR A 542 -2.82 -25.46 -10.10
CA THR A 542 -3.41 -26.10 -11.30
C THR A 542 -4.93 -25.95 -11.42
N SER A 543 -5.68 -25.94 -10.32
CA SER A 543 -7.11 -25.60 -10.33
C SER A 543 -7.56 -24.88 -9.06
N SER A 544 -8.46 -23.91 -9.24
CA SER A 544 -9.14 -23.20 -8.14
C SER A 544 -10.54 -22.77 -8.56
N SER A 545 -11.44 -22.59 -7.59
CA SER A 545 -12.82 -22.16 -7.81
C SER A 545 -13.31 -21.23 -6.71
N SER A 546 -14.14 -20.29 -7.12
CA SER A 546 -14.80 -19.27 -6.30
C SER A 546 -16.31 -19.30 -6.58
N SER A 547 -17.10 -18.47 -5.90
CA SER A 547 -18.54 -18.36 -6.15
C SER A 547 -18.91 -17.66 -7.47
N TRP A 548 -17.93 -17.10 -8.20
CA TRP A 548 -18.14 -16.31 -9.42
C TRP A 548 -17.18 -16.64 -10.58
N PHE A 549 -16.14 -17.46 -10.35
CA PHE A 549 -15.22 -17.94 -11.39
C PHE A 549 -14.61 -19.30 -11.04
N THR A 550 -14.15 -20.01 -12.08
CA THR A 550 -13.18 -21.10 -11.99
C THR A 550 -11.92 -20.75 -12.77
N THR A 551 -10.81 -21.37 -12.42
CA THR A 551 -9.52 -21.17 -13.09
C THR A 551 -8.73 -22.46 -13.16
N VAL A 552 -7.99 -22.63 -14.25
CA VAL A 552 -7.08 -23.75 -14.51
C VAL A 552 -5.73 -23.17 -14.93
N ALA A 553 -4.65 -23.59 -14.26
CA ALA A 553 -3.28 -23.23 -14.61
C ALA A 553 -2.53 -24.43 -15.19
N GLY A 554 -1.79 -24.22 -16.26
CA GLY A 554 -0.90 -25.19 -16.88
C GLY A 554 0.44 -25.21 -16.19
N ILE A 555 0.65 -26.21 -15.33
CA ILE A 555 1.85 -26.33 -14.51
C ILE A 555 2.68 -27.50 -15.03
N ASP A 556 3.69 -27.20 -15.87
CA ASP A 556 4.54 -28.20 -16.49
C ASP A 556 5.77 -28.52 -15.62
N ALA A 557 6.25 -29.76 -15.72
CA ALA A 557 7.45 -30.20 -15.02
C ALA A 557 8.69 -29.40 -15.43
N ASN A 558 9.56 -29.13 -14.46
CA ASN A 558 10.78 -28.33 -14.57
C ASN A 558 10.61 -26.81 -14.80
N GLN A 559 9.41 -26.25 -14.63
CA GLN A 559 9.21 -24.78 -14.65
C GLN A 559 9.55 -24.10 -13.32
N SER A 560 9.14 -24.71 -12.20
CA SER A 560 9.13 -24.06 -10.88
C SER A 560 9.56 -25.02 -9.77
N PHE A 561 10.32 -24.53 -8.79
CA PHE A 561 11.05 -25.35 -7.83
C PHE A 561 11.14 -24.71 -6.44
N TYR A 562 11.31 -25.55 -5.42
CA TYR A 562 11.68 -25.14 -4.07
C TYR A 562 12.75 -26.05 -3.45
N SER A 563 13.50 -25.54 -2.47
CA SER A 563 14.52 -26.29 -1.73
C SER A 563 14.65 -25.82 -0.29
N ALA A 564 15.03 -26.72 0.63
CA ALA A 564 15.38 -26.38 2.00
C ALA A 564 16.89 -26.15 2.22
N ASP A 565 17.76 -26.61 1.30
CA ASP A 565 19.22 -26.56 1.44
C ASP A 565 19.95 -25.86 0.28
N GLY A 566 19.24 -25.49 -0.79
CA GLY A 566 19.78 -24.86 -1.99
C GLY A 566 20.59 -25.81 -2.87
N LYS A 567 20.43 -27.13 -2.68
CA LYS A 567 21.20 -28.20 -3.35
C LYS A 567 20.33 -29.36 -3.81
N ARG A 568 19.23 -29.62 -3.10
CA ARG A 568 18.20 -30.61 -3.45
C ARG A 568 16.93 -29.87 -3.79
N TRP A 569 16.61 -29.83 -5.06
CA TRP A 569 15.45 -29.12 -5.59
C TRP A 569 14.28 -30.06 -5.78
N THR A 570 13.11 -29.64 -5.32
CA THR A 570 11.82 -30.29 -5.58
C THR A 570 11.09 -29.47 -6.63
N ASP A 571 10.79 -30.11 -7.76
CA ASP A 571 9.87 -29.60 -8.79
C ASP A 571 8.46 -29.42 -8.17
N ALA A 572 7.93 -28.20 -8.25
CA ALA A 572 6.65 -27.80 -7.67
C ALA A 572 5.44 -28.35 -8.44
N ALA A 573 5.61 -28.74 -9.72
CA ALA A 573 4.55 -29.39 -10.51
C ALA A 573 4.09 -30.71 -9.86
N LYS A 574 4.98 -31.40 -9.13
CA LYS A 574 4.66 -32.60 -8.32
C LYS A 574 3.67 -32.34 -7.17
N SER A 575 3.31 -31.10 -6.91
CA SER A 575 2.33 -30.69 -5.91
C SER A 575 1.23 -29.79 -6.49
N GLU A 576 1.10 -29.71 -7.82
CA GLU A 576 0.12 -28.85 -8.52
C GLU A 576 0.32 -27.35 -8.28
N TYR A 577 1.57 -26.88 -8.10
CA TYR A 577 1.88 -25.46 -7.87
C TYR A 577 3.01 -24.92 -8.74
N CYS A 578 2.95 -23.63 -9.08
CA CYS A 578 4.06 -22.82 -9.57
C CYS A 578 4.23 -21.58 -8.69
N PHE A 579 5.47 -21.10 -8.52
CA PHE A 579 5.75 -19.89 -7.74
C PHE A 579 5.51 -18.62 -8.58
N SER A 580 4.86 -17.61 -8.00
CA SER A 580 4.72 -16.27 -8.59
C SER A 580 6.06 -15.52 -8.58
N ILE A 581 6.94 -15.92 -9.49
CA ILE A 581 8.23 -15.28 -9.80
C ILE A 581 8.20 -15.00 -11.30
N LYS A 582 8.38 -13.74 -11.70
CA LYS A 582 8.46 -13.33 -13.11
C LYS A 582 9.82 -12.70 -13.42
N ALA A 583 10.20 -12.66 -14.69
CA ALA A 583 11.46 -12.10 -15.16
C ALA A 583 11.23 -11.18 -16.38
N HIS A 584 11.76 -9.95 -16.34
CA HIS A 584 11.66 -8.99 -17.43
C HIS A 584 13.00 -8.84 -18.15
N THR A 585 13.04 -9.17 -19.45
CA THR A 585 14.23 -9.00 -20.30
C THR A 585 14.01 -7.92 -21.37
N ARG A 586 15.09 -7.47 -22.00
CA ARG A 586 15.04 -6.77 -23.30
C ARG A 586 15.88 -7.50 -24.33
N THR A 587 15.47 -7.42 -25.58
CA THR A 587 16.24 -7.95 -26.71
C THR A 587 17.37 -7.00 -27.09
N LEU A 588 18.60 -7.50 -27.15
CA LEU A 588 19.79 -6.75 -27.54
C LEU A 588 19.96 -6.70 -29.06
N SER A 589 20.87 -5.85 -29.54
CA SER A 589 21.26 -5.78 -30.96
C SER A 589 22.29 -6.84 -31.37
N THR A 590 22.94 -7.52 -30.42
CA THR A 590 23.97 -8.53 -30.65
C THR A 590 23.40 -9.95 -30.61
N SER A 591 24.15 -10.92 -31.15
CA SER A 591 24.02 -12.33 -30.78
C SER A 591 25.38 -12.88 -30.36
N THR A 592 25.38 -13.77 -29.36
CA THR A 592 26.53 -14.60 -28.96
C THR A 592 26.59 -15.91 -29.73
N VAL A 593 25.51 -16.28 -30.41
CA VAL A 593 25.52 -17.41 -31.37
C VAL A 593 26.14 -16.92 -32.66
N VAL A 594 27.40 -17.32 -32.90
CA VAL A 594 27.98 -17.27 -34.24
C VAL A 594 27.35 -18.40 -35.04
N THR A 595 26.32 -18.08 -35.82
CA THR A 595 25.92 -18.92 -36.95
C THR A 595 27.10 -18.99 -37.92
N PRO A 596 27.49 -20.18 -38.41
CA PRO A 596 28.28 -20.25 -39.64
C PRO A 596 27.56 -19.47 -40.75
N ASP A 597 28.32 -18.78 -41.60
CA ASP A 597 27.76 -18.29 -42.86
C ASP A 597 27.19 -19.49 -43.65
N PRO A 598 26.07 -19.34 -44.36
CA PRO A 598 25.64 -20.35 -45.31
C PRO A 598 26.73 -20.52 -46.39
N ASP A 599 27.06 -21.79 -46.68
CA ASP A 599 28.11 -22.17 -47.62
C ASP A 599 27.87 -21.50 -49.00
N PRO A 600 28.82 -20.73 -49.57
CA PRO A 600 28.56 -19.88 -50.75
C PRO A 600 28.33 -20.61 -52.08
N ASP A 601 28.09 -21.94 -52.07
CA ASP A 601 28.16 -22.81 -53.26
C ASP A 601 26.85 -23.60 -53.57
N GLU A 602 25.68 -23.09 -53.16
CA GLU A 602 24.37 -23.52 -53.73
C GLU A 602 23.75 -22.44 -54.62
N THR A 603 24.08 -22.47 -55.92
CA THR A 603 23.34 -21.72 -56.96
C THR A 603 21.98 -22.37 -57.24
N PRO A 604 20.91 -21.58 -57.44
CA PRO A 604 20.20 -21.73 -58.72
C PRO A 604 19.52 -20.46 -59.30
N ILE A 605 19.70 -20.29 -60.61
CA ILE A 605 18.74 -19.70 -61.59
C ILE A 605 18.57 -18.15 -61.55
N VAL A 606 18.27 -17.58 -62.72
CA VAL A 606 18.60 -16.19 -63.10
C VAL A 606 17.47 -15.47 -63.86
N SER A 607 17.20 -14.21 -63.47
CA SER A 607 16.55 -13.13 -64.26
C SER A 607 15.04 -13.24 -64.59
N PRO A 608 14.39 -12.13 -65.02
CA PRO A 608 14.91 -10.77 -65.24
C PRO A 608 14.26 -9.63 -64.42
N ALA A 609 15.03 -8.56 -64.21
CA ALA A 609 14.55 -7.20 -63.96
C ALA A 609 15.24 -6.25 -64.96
N VAL A 610 14.63 -5.10 -65.27
CA VAL A 610 14.97 -4.26 -66.44
C VAL A 610 15.59 -2.91 -66.04
N THR A 611 16.61 -2.48 -66.79
CA THR A 611 17.36 -1.19 -66.68
C THR A 611 16.53 0.04 -67.12
N PRO A 612 16.85 1.28 -66.68
CA PRO A 612 17.99 2.10 -67.18
C PRO A 612 18.96 2.54 -66.06
N ALA A 613 20.27 2.84 -66.28
CA ALA A 613 20.91 3.92 -67.09
C ALA A 613 20.71 5.33 -66.46
N VAL A 614 21.68 6.27 -66.46
CA VAL A 614 22.70 6.66 -67.48
C VAL A 614 24.06 7.09 -66.82
N SER A 615 25.13 7.20 -67.63
CA SER A 615 26.56 7.55 -67.33
C SER A 615 27.10 8.50 -68.44
N PRO A 616 28.40 8.88 -68.61
CA PRO A 616 29.62 8.86 -67.77
C PRO A 616 30.06 10.31 -67.39
N GLU A 617 31.25 10.94 -67.53
CA GLU A 617 32.65 10.71 -68.03
C GLU A 617 33.53 11.89 -67.43
N ILE A 618 34.83 12.24 -67.64
CA ILE A 618 35.97 11.96 -68.57
C ILE A 618 37.33 12.15 -67.81
N THR A 619 38.45 11.60 -68.32
CA THR A 619 39.89 11.81 -67.93
C THR A 619 40.72 12.24 -69.18
N PRO A 620 41.91 12.93 -69.12
CA PRO A 620 43.15 12.39 -68.51
C PRO A 620 44.33 13.36 -68.11
N GLU A 621 45.41 12.73 -67.62
CA GLU A 621 46.89 12.94 -67.66
C GLU A 621 47.67 14.25 -68.06
N ILE A 622 48.68 14.58 -67.22
CA ILE A 622 50.16 14.79 -67.45
C ILE A 622 50.71 15.92 -68.38
N GLU A 623 51.66 16.77 -67.88
CA GLU A 623 53.06 16.90 -68.40
C GLU A 623 54.02 17.92 -67.67
N ILE A 624 55.17 17.40 -67.18
CA ILE A 624 56.56 17.96 -67.01
C ILE A 624 56.85 19.32 -66.25
N PRO A 625 58.13 19.70 -65.92
CA PRO A 625 58.48 20.48 -64.71
C PRO A 625 59.28 21.80 -64.95
N ASP A 626 59.74 22.45 -63.87
CA ASP A 626 61.08 23.08 -63.83
C ASP A 626 61.68 23.13 -62.40
N ASP A 627 62.99 23.42 -62.28
CA ASP A 627 63.81 23.43 -61.05
C ASP A 627 64.62 24.74 -60.93
N THR A 628 64.51 25.48 -59.82
CA THR A 628 65.51 26.44 -59.28
C THR A 628 65.02 27.12 -57.97
N PRO A 629 65.89 27.74 -57.13
CA PRO A 629 65.67 27.75 -55.67
C PRO A 629 65.53 29.13 -54.98
N ASP A 630 65.61 29.06 -53.64
CA ASP A 630 66.00 30.07 -52.62
C ASP A 630 64.93 30.86 -51.81
N THR A 631 64.68 30.31 -50.60
CA THR A 631 64.47 30.95 -49.27
C THR A 631 63.36 32.03 -49.05
N PRO A 632 62.84 32.23 -47.81
CA PRO A 632 63.31 31.72 -46.51
C PRO A 632 62.30 30.86 -45.70
N GLU A 633 62.77 30.49 -44.50
CA GLU A 633 62.21 29.61 -43.46
C GLU A 633 60.75 29.88 -43.03
N PRO A 634 59.89 28.83 -42.93
CA PRO A 634 58.55 28.94 -42.34
C PRO A 634 58.56 28.70 -40.82
N THR A 635 57.99 29.65 -40.07
CA THR A 635 57.75 29.54 -38.61
C THR A 635 56.93 28.29 -38.25
N PRO A 636 57.26 27.55 -37.17
CA PRO A 636 56.52 26.34 -36.79
C PRO A 636 55.08 26.65 -36.34
N THR A 637 54.10 26.26 -37.16
CA THR A 637 52.67 26.35 -36.84
C THR A 637 52.32 25.45 -35.66
N MET A 638 51.82 26.04 -34.56
CA MET A 638 51.39 25.25 -33.40
C MET A 638 50.14 24.41 -33.72
N THR A 639 50.22 23.11 -33.44
CA THR A 639 49.06 22.20 -33.44
C THR A 639 47.98 22.73 -32.48
N PRO A 640 46.70 22.83 -32.89
CA PRO A 640 45.64 23.26 -32.00
C PRO A 640 45.51 22.27 -30.83
N THR A 641 45.75 22.77 -29.61
CA THR A 641 45.57 21.98 -28.38
C THR A 641 44.07 21.69 -28.19
N PRO A 642 43.66 20.43 -27.93
CA PRO A 642 42.25 20.09 -27.83
C PRO A 642 41.56 20.86 -26.70
N THR A 643 40.45 21.51 -27.03
CA THR A 643 39.66 22.31 -26.08
C THR A 643 39.20 21.43 -24.91
N PRO A 644 39.50 21.80 -23.65
CA PRO A 644 39.19 20.94 -22.51
C PRO A 644 37.67 20.85 -22.30
N VAL A 645 37.12 19.66 -22.54
CA VAL A 645 35.71 19.33 -22.29
C VAL A 645 35.39 19.57 -20.81
N SER A 646 34.21 20.14 -20.54
CA SER A 646 33.74 20.39 -19.18
C SER A 646 32.30 19.91 -18.98
N HIS A 647 32.03 19.47 -17.76
CA HIS A 647 30.75 18.90 -17.35
C HIS A 647 30.21 19.61 -16.12
N ARG A 648 28.88 19.63 -15.99
CA ARG A 648 28.14 20.40 -14.98
C ARG A 648 27.27 19.49 -14.10
N ILE A 649 27.27 19.74 -12.79
CA ILE A 649 26.26 19.25 -11.86
C ILE A 649 25.17 20.31 -11.68
N ASN A 650 23.92 19.91 -11.87
CA ASN A 650 22.72 20.68 -11.54
C ASN A 650 22.02 20.06 -10.31
N TYR A 651 21.29 20.87 -9.52
CA TYR A 651 20.59 20.39 -8.31
C TYR A 651 19.10 20.71 -8.39
N ASN A 652 18.25 19.69 -8.32
CA ASN A 652 16.79 19.80 -8.31
C ASN A 652 16.25 19.58 -6.89
N LYS A 653 15.36 20.48 -6.43
CA LYS A 653 14.71 20.37 -5.11
C LYS A 653 13.78 19.16 -4.98
N ASN A 654 13.35 18.58 -6.10
CA ASN A 654 12.58 17.34 -6.20
C ASN A 654 11.38 17.29 -5.23
N SER A 655 10.65 18.41 -5.16
CA SER A 655 9.49 18.59 -4.30
C SER A 655 8.79 19.91 -4.65
N SER A 656 7.45 19.95 -4.60
CA SER A 656 6.68 21.21 -4.61
C SER A 656 7.07 22.12 -3.44
N LEU A 657 7.43 21.54 -2.29
CA LEU A 657 7.68 22.21 -1.01
C LEU A 657 8.76 23.31 -1.04
N GLY A 658 8.63 24.24 -0.09
CA GLY A 658 9.62 25.30 0.16
C GLY A 658 10.91 24.79 0.79
N VAL A 659 11.89 24.49 -0.06
CA VAL A 659 13.25 24.04 0.30
C VAL A 659 14.21 25.24 0.39
N GLY A 660 15.04 25.29 1.43
CA GLY A 660 16.09 26.29 1.63
C GLY A 660 17.50 25.70 1.57
N ASN A 661 18.50 26.55 1.28
CA ASN A 661 19.91 26.15 1.16
C ASN A 661 20.15 25.09 0.06
N MET A 662 19.49 25.24 -1.09
CA MET A 662 19.83 24.51 -2.32
C MET A 662 21.25 24.92 -2.79
N PRO A 663 22.11 23.98 -3.17
CA PRO A 663 23.38 24.30 -3.82
C PRO A 663 23.17 24.92 -5.21
N SER A 664 24.04 25.86 -5.57
CA SER A 664 24.19 26.33 -6.95
C SER A 664 24.80 25.22 -7.83
N ALA A 665 24.45 25.21 -9.11
CA ALA A 665 25.08 24.34 -10.09
C ALA A 665 26.57 24.66 -10.25
N SER A 666 27.40 23.64 -10.48
CA SER A 666 28.87 23.75 -10.53
C SER A 666 29.45 22.92 -11.67
N SER A 667 30.62 23.29 -12.20
CA SER A 667 31.28 22.61 -13.32
C SER A 667 32.74 22.29 -13.05
N ALA A 668 33.26 21.28 -13.75
CA ALA A 668 34.67 20.89 -13.75
C ALA A 668 35.07 20.39 -15.14
N GLN A 669 36.37 20.37 -15.45
CA GLN A 669 36.87 19.75 -16.67
C GLN A 669 36.76 18.22 -16.58
N GLU A 670 36.73 17.53 -17.72
CA GLU A 670 36.71 16.06 -17.81
C GLU A 670 37.80 15.43 -16.92
N LYS A 671 37.47 14.33 -16.23
CA LYS A 671 38.35 13.60 -15.28
C LYS A 671 38.80 14.39 -14.05
N GLN A 672 38.53 15.70 -13.93
CA GLN A 672 38.72 16.43 -12.67
C GLN A 672 37.68 16.03 -11.61
N THR A 673 38.05 16.22 -10.35
CA THR A 673 37.24 15.83 -9.19
C THR A 673 36.44 17.03 -8.65
N ILE A 674 35.12 16.97 -8.80
CA ILE A 674 34.16 17.95 -8.30
C ILE A 674 33.54 17.48 -6.97
N THR A 675 33.05 18.43 -6.15
CA THR A 675 32.43 18.12 -4.85
C THR A 675 30.91 18.32 -4.90
N VAL A 676 30.16 17.30 -4.50
CA VAL A 676 28.69 17.29 -4.44
C VAL A 676 28.20 18.29 -3.38
N GLY A 677 27.19 19.08 -3.74
CA GLY A 677 26.67 20.19 -2.95
C GLY A 677 26.13 19.81 -1.57
N ASN A 678 26.18 20.79 -0.65
CA ASN A 678 25.71 20.65 0.72
C ASN A 678 24.22 20.31 0.82
N ALA A 679 23.82 19.71 1.95
CA ALA A 679 22.44 19.29 2.18
C ALA A 679 21.47 20.49 2.30
N PRO A 680 20.41 20.56 1.47
CA PRO A 680 19.33 21.53 1.62
C PRO A 680 18.37 21.11 2.76
N TYR A 681 17.59 22.06 3.28
CA TYR A 681 16.60 21.78 4.33
C TYR A 681 15.17 22.09 3.88
N CYS A 682 14.25 21.18 4.19
CA CYS A 682 12.80 21.38 4.08
C CYS A 682 12.21 21.79 5.45
N LYS A 683 10.97 22.32 5.46
CA LYS A 683 10.21 22.61 6.69
C LYS A 683 9.55 21.36 7.29
N THR A 684 9.28 20.32 6.50
CA THR A 684 8.47 19.14 6.89
C THR A 684 9.19 17.79 6.72
N ARG A 685 10.21 17.70 5.84
CA ARG A 685 10.97 16.46 5.57
C ARG A 685 12.47 16.58 5.88
N PHE A 686 13.12 15.46 6.18
CA PHE A 686 14.58 15.34 6.27
C PHE A 686 15.19 15.11 4.89
N PHE A 687 16.34 15.72 4.60
CA PHE A 687 17.11 15.42 3.39
C PHE A 687 17.85 14.08 3.55
N ALA A 688 17.51 13.09 2.73
CA ALA A 688 18.06 11.73 2.78
C ALA A 688 19.36 11.58 1.98
N GLY A 689 19.46 12.24 0.83
CA GLY A 689 20.59 12.17 -0.09
C GLY A 689 20.31 12.88 -1.41
N TRP A 690 21.34 12.97 -2.25
CA TRP A 690 21.20 13.33 -3.66
C TRP A 690 21.06 12.03 -4.48
N ASN A 691 20.29 12.06 -5.57
CA ASN A 691 20.12 10.92 -6.46
C ASN A 691 20.08 11.37 -7.94
N THR A 692 20.49 10.53 -8.89
CA THR A 692 20.45 10.86 -10.33
C THR A 692 19.04 10.83 -10.94
N ARG A 693 18.07 10.21 -10.28
CA ARG A 693 16.65 10.18 -10.68
C ARG A 693 15.78 10.85 -9.61
N SER A 694 14.65 11.42 -10.04
CA SER A 694 13.63 12.03 -9.17
C SER A 694 12.97 11.00 -8.24
N ASP A 695 12.71 9.79 -8.75
CA ASP A 695 12.15 8.64 -8.04
C ASP A 695 13.05 8.04 -6.94
N GLY A 696 14.35 8.38 -6.92
CA GLY A 696 15.32 7.82 -5.98
C GLY A 696 15.87 6.44 -6.35
N ARG A 697 15.38 5.79 -7.43
CA ARG A 697 15.89 4.51 -7.96
C ARG A 697 17.25 4.65 -8.68
N GLY A 698 17.76 5.88 -8.84
CA GLY A 698 19.05 6.16 -9.48
C GLY A 698 20.26 6.06 -8.54
N LYS A 699 21.42 6.52 -9.01
CA LYS A 699 22.67 6.46 -8.24
C LYS A 699 22.68 7.50 -7.12
N SER A 700 22.87 7.04 -5.88
CA SER A 700 22.85 7.90 -4.70
C SER A 700 24.21 8.54 -4.39
N TYR A 701 24.19 9.81 -3.99
CA TYR A 701 25.35 10.62 -3.63
C TYR A 701 25.15 11.32 -2.28
N SER A 702 26.22 11.44 -1.50
CA SER A 702 26.22 12.16 -0.22
C SER A 702 26.69 13.62 -0.37
N PRO A 703 26.14 14.55 0.44
CA PRO A 703 26.67 15.92 0.52
C PRO A 703 28.16 15.94 0.85
N GLY A 704 28.94 16.75 0.12
CA GLY A 704 30.40 16.82 0.26
C GLY A 704 31.18 15.64 -0.34
N GLN A 705 30.52 14.68 -1.00
CA GLN A 705 31.20 13.60 -1.70
C GLN A 705 31.99 14.14 -2.90
N LYS A 706 33.22 13.65 -3.06
CA LYS A 706 34.06 13.93 -4.24
C LYS A 706 33.75 12.92 -5.34
N ILE A 707 33.54 13.40 -6.56
CA ILE A 707 33.22 12.58 -7.74
C ILE A 707 33.96 13.11 -8.97
N GLN A 708 34.23 12.25 -9.95
CA GLN A 708 34.65 12.66 -11.29
C GLN A 708 33.44 12.68 -12.22
N LEU A 709 33.48 13.53 -13.25
CA LEU A 709 32.43 13.62 -14.28
C LEU A 709 32.98 13.17 -15.64
N ASN A 710 32.14 12.43 -16.36
CA ASN A 710 32.26 12.06 -17.78
C ASN A 710 31.07 12.57 -18.62
N GLN A 711 30.06 13.17 -17.98
CA GLN A 711 28.91 13.80 -18.60
C GLN A 711 28.25 14.78 -17.63
N ASN A 712 27.28 15.58 -18.11
CA ASN A 712 26.45 16.44 -17.27
C ASN A 712 25.56 15.59 -16.35
N LEU A 713 25.32 16.08 -15.12
CA LEU A 713 24.65 15.32 -14.07
C LEU A 713 23.60 16.17 -13.36
N THR A 714 22.34 15.73 -13.33
CA THR A 714 21.30 16.35 -12.48
C THR A 714 21.11 15.53 -11.22
N LEU A 715 21.18 16.18 -10.07
CA LEU A 715 21.00 15.57 -8.75
C LEU A 715 19.71 16.05 -8.09
N TYR A 716 18.78 15.11 -7.89
CA TYR A 716 17.48 15.29 -7.27
C TYR A 716 17.60 15.05 -5.76
N ALA A 717 16.99 15.93 -4.96
CA ALA A 717 16.98 15.79 -3.50
C ALA A 717 15.98 14.72 -3.05
N GLN A 718 16.42 13.77 -2.21
CA GLN A 718 15.54 12.74 -1.65
C GLN A 718 15.10 13.10 -0.23
N TRP A 719 13.84 12.80 0.12
CA TRP A 719 13.15 13.42 1.26
C TRP A 719 12.37 12.46 2.17
N ASN A 720 12.91 12.15 3.35
CA ASN A 720 12.29 11.24 4.32
C ASN A 720 11.42 11.99 5.34
N PHE A 721 10.21 11.48 5.64
CA PHE A 721 9.36 12.03 6.70
C PHE A 721 9.93 11.83 8.11
N THR A 722 10.69 10.75 8.33
CA THR A 722 11.23 10.40 9.66
C THR A 722 12.74 10.22 9.67
N TYR A 723 13.32 10.37 10.87
CA TYR A 723 14.68 9.94 11.17
C TYR A 723 14.68 9.11 12.45
N VAL A 724 15.21 7.90 12.37
CA VAL A 724 15.48 7.04 13.53
C VAL A 724 16.96 7.17 13.90
N SER A 725 17.24 7.67 15.11
CA SER A 725 18.62 7.77 15.58
C SER A 725 19.17 6.43 16.07
N SER A 726 20.50 6.33 16.23
CA SER A 726 21.16 5.16 16.83
C SER A 726 20.66 4.79 18.24
N ALA A 727 20.08 5.76 18.96
CA ALA A 727 19.37 5.51 20.22
C ALA A 727 17.95 4.90 20.05
N ARG A 728 17.59 4.50 18.81
CA ARG A 728 16.26 4.07 18.36
C ARG A 728 15.15 5.07 18.71
N LEU A 729 15.46 6.37 18.72
CA LEU A 729 14.48 7.44 18.93
C LEU A 729 14.04 8.01 17.57
N ILE A 730 12.73 8.21 17.40
CA ILE A 730 12.10 8.68 16.16
C ILE A 730 11.95 10.21 16.22
N TYR A 731 12.26 10.89 15.12
CA TYR A 731 12.07 12.33 14.94
C TYR A 731 11.34 12.64 13.62
N ARG A 732 10.63 13.78 13.57
CA ARG A 732 10.08 14.39 12.34
C ARG A 732 10.36 15.90 12.35
N VAL A 733 10.48 16.51 11.17
CA VAL A 733 10.70 17.95 11.01
C VAL A 733 9.38 18.71 11.18
N VAL A 734 9.40 19.84 11.89
CA VAL A 734 8.22 20.65 12.27
C VAL A 734 8.46 22.15 12.05
N GLY A 735 9.29 22.50 11.07
CA GLY A 735 9.73 23.87 10.78
C GLY A 735 11.22 23.94 10.43
N LYS A 736 11.70 25.16 10.10
CA LYS A 736 13.09 25.42 9.69
C LYS A 736 14.09 24.85 10.71
N GLN A 737 14.74 23.74 10.34
CA GLN A 737 15.72 23.01 11.17
C GLN A 737 15.21 22.70 12.60
N ALA A 738 13.90 22.49 12.76
CA ALA A 738 13.24 22.16 14.01
C ALA A 738 12.61 20.77 13.95
N VAL A 739 12.78 19.95 14.99
CA VAL A 739 12.25 18.57 15.03
C VAL A 739 11.53 18.27 16.34
N THR A 740 10.51 17.41 16.26
CA THR A 740 9.87 16.81 17.44
C THR A 740 10.39 15.39 17.64
N CYS A 741 10.61 15.00 18.90
CA CYS A 741 10.82 13.60 19.26
C CYS A 741 9.46 12.88 19.31
N TYR A 742 9.26 11.97 18.36
CA TYR A 742 7.99 11.27 18.12
C TYR A 742 7.85 9.97 18.91
N GLY A 743 8.95 9.33 19.30
CA GLY A 743 8.91 8.13 20.12
C GLY A 743 10.12 7.23 19.95
N THR A 744 9.89 5.92 19.93
CA THR A 744 10.97 4.93 19.82
C THR A 744 10.51 3.58 19.25
N THR A 745 11.30 3.05 18.29
CA THR A 745 11.16 1.68 17.74
C THR A 745 11.64 0.61 18.73
N ASN A 746 12.16 0.99 19.90
CA ASN A 746 12.58 0.04 20.92
C ASN A 746 11.39 -0.33 21.81
N LYS A 747 10.68 -1.42 21.48
CA LYS A 747 9.59 -2.02 22.28
C LYS A 747 10.00 -2.30 23.74
N ARG A 748 11.30 -2.57 24.02
CA ARG A 748 11.83 -2.97 25.36
C ARG A 748 12.56 -1.85 26.14
N ILE A 749 12.51 -0.60 25.68
CA ILE A 749 13.31 0.55 26.18
C ILE A 749 13.29 0.73 27.72
N THR A 750 14.47 0.95 28.32
CA THR A 750 14.65 1.10 29.78
C THR A 750 15.08 2.50 30.22
N ARG A 751 15.74 3.26 29.34
CA ARG A 751 16.19 4.65 29.53
C ARG A 751 15.98 5.41 28.22
N ALA A 752 15.47 6.64 28.26
CA ALA A 752 15.35 7.51 27.09
C ALA A 752 16.12 8.83 27.32
N SER A 753 16.90 9.26 26.32
CA SER A 753 17.64 10.52 26.37
C SER A 753 17.35 11.32 25.10
N ILE A 754 16.43 12.27 25.22
CA ILE A 754 16.00 13.16 24.14
C ILE A 754 16.96 14.36 24.15
N PRO A 755 17.83 14.54 23.14
CA PRO A 755 18.89 15.54 23.16
C PRO A 755 18.33 16.95 22.88
N SER A 756 19.18 17.98 23.02
CA SER A 756 18.82 19.36 22.63
C SER A 756 18.85 19.56 21.12
N ILE A 757 19.68 18.81 20.41
CA ILE A 757 19.90 18.86 18.96
C ILE A 757 20.12 17.44 18.44
N ILE A 758 19.87 17.21 17.16
CA ILE A 758 20.33 16.04 16.41
C ILE A 758 21.12 16.52 15.18
N ARG A 759 21.95 15.64 14.61
CA ARG A 759 22.61 15.85 13.32
C ARG A 759 22.23 14.72 12.37
N TYR A 760 21.87 15.05 11.14
CA TYR A 760 21.50 14.08 10.10
C TYR A 760 21.95 14.61 8.73
N LYS A 761 22.69 13.79 7.97
CA LYS A 761 23.23 14.12 6.63
C LYS A 761 23.84 15.54 6.54
N GLY A 762 24.63 15.92 7.56
CA GLY A 762 25.27 17.24 7.69
C GLY A 762 24.42 18.34 8.35
N ILE A 763 23.09 18.25 8.28
CA ILE A 763 22.17 19.25 8.85
C ILE A 763 22.07 19.08 10.37
N THR A 764 22.13 20.18 11.12
CA THR A 764 21.81 20.21 12.56
C THR A 764 20.37 20.66 12.77
N TYR A 765 19.56 19.83 13.45
CA TYR A 765 18.18 20.16 13.82
C TYR A 765 18.04 20.37 15.33
N ARG A 766 17.21 21.32 15.75
CA ARG A 766 16.88 21.61 17.15
C ARG A 766 15.68 20.78 17.60
N VAL A 767 15.80 20.02 18.69
CA VAL A 767 14.66 19.26 19.23
C VAL A 767 13.78 20.19 20.06
N THR A 768 12.61 20.55 19.53
CA THR A 768 11.69 21.54 20.11
C THR A 768 10.61 20.92 20.98
N SER A 769 10.28 19.65 20.78
CA SER A 769 9.06 19.06 21.37
C SER A 769 9.23 17.56 21.63
N VAL A 770 8.39 17.02 22.52
CA VAL A 770 8.06 15.58 22.59
C VAL A 770 6.60 15.42 22.21
N TRP A 771 6.31 14.55 21.24
CA TRP A 771 4.97 14.41 20.67
C TRP A 771 3.93 13.87 21.68
N ALA A 772 2.65 13.95 21.30
CA ALA A 772 1.60 13.22 21.99
C ALA A 772 1.88 11.71 21.93
N ASN A 773 1.52 10.97 22.98
CA ASN A 773 1.69 9.51 23.06
C ASN A 773 3.12 8.94 22.86
N ALA A 774 4.17 9.75 22.67
CA ALA A 774 5.49 9.31 22.17
C ALA A 774 6.15 8.11 22.89
N PHE A 775 5.92 7.96 24.19
CA PHE A 775 6.39 6.82 25.00
C PHE A 775 5.22 6.10 25.71
N LYS A 776 3.98 6.22 25.18
CA LYS A 776 2.77 5.49 25.61
C LYS A 776 3.07 4.00 25.78
N ASN A 777 2.57 3.43 26.87
CA ASN A 777 2.70 2.01 27.21
C ASN A 777 4.12 1.43 27.32
N LYS A 778 5.21 2.21 27.21
CA LYS A 778 6.61 1.72 27.35
C LYS A 778 6.91 1.33 28.82
N SER A 779 6.37 0.19 29.24
CA SER A 779 6.24 -0.26 30.62
C SER A 779 7.58 -0.53 31.33
N ARG A 780 8.64 -0.77 30.55
CA ARG A 780 10.04 -1.00 31.00
C ARG A 780 10.82 0.30 31.22
N LEU A 781 10.34 1.45 30.75
CA LEU A 781 11.04 2.73 30.84
C LEU A 781 11.17 3.17 32.31
N THR A 782 12.41 3.41 32.76
CA THR A 782 12.73 3.75 34.17
C THR A 782 13.20 5.18 34.36
N THR A 783 13.87 5.77 33.37
CA THR A 783 14.41 7.12 33.43
C THR A 783 14.27 7.83 32.08
N VAL A 784 14.02 9.14 32.13
CA VAL A 784 13.95 10.02 30.96
C VAL A 784 14.79 11.27 31.20
N SER A 785 15.60 11.64 30.21
CA SER A 785 16.27 12.94 30.10
C SER A 785 15.74 13.69 28.88
N ILE A 786 15.46 14.98 29.01
CA ILE A 786 14.92 15.83 27.94
C ILE A 786 15.77 17.10 27.83
N GLY A 787 16.25 17.39 26.62
CA GLY A 787 17.20 18.46 26.30
C GLY A 787 16.71 19.89 26.54
N ASN A 788 17.63 20.84 26.37
CA ASN A 788 17.41 22.25 26.71
C ASN A 788 16.60 23.03 25.67
N ASN A 789 16.49 22.56 24.42
CA ASN A 789 15.66 23.20 23.39
C ASN A 789 14.17 22.81 23.48
N VAL A 790 13.82 21.76 24.22
CA VAL A 790 12.45 21.23 24.26
C VAL A 790 11.53 22.18 25.05
N SER A 791 10.58 22.77 24.34
CA SER A 791 9.59 23.72 24.86
C SER A 791 8.27 23.05 25.24
N VAL A 792 7.81 22.03 24.51
CA VAL A 792 6.50 21.38 24.72
C VAL A 792 6.63 19.87 25.00
N ILE A 793 5.86 19.39 25.97
CA ILE A 793 5.62 17.95 26.19
C ILE A 793 4.14 17.65 25.87
N GLY A 794 3.92 16.75 24.91
CA GLY A 794 2.61 16.42 24.32
C GLY A 794 1.60 15.71 25.24
N LYS A 795 0.35 15.61 24.75
CA LYS A 795 -0.77 14.91 25.38
C LYS A 795 -0.37 13.45 25.62
N ASN A 796 -0.52 12.93 26.83
CA ASN A 796 -0.21 11.52 27.17
C ASN A 796 1.22 11.04 26.84
N ALA A 797 2.22 11.93 26.68
CA ALA A 797 3.56 11.58 26.17
C ALA A 797 4.26 10.41 26.90
N PHE A 798 4.05 10.22 28.20
CA PHE A 798 4.58 9.10 29.00
C PHE A 798 3.46 8.27 29.67
N TYR A 799 2.28 8.21 29.04
CA TYR A 799 1.11 7.49 29.56
C TYR A 799 1.39 6.00 29.79
N LYS A 800 0.97 5.46 30.94
CA LYS A 800 1.16 4.04 31.34
C LYS A 800 2.63 3.58 31.36
N CYS A 801 3.61 4.48 31.51
CA CYS A 801 5.02 4.11 31.80
C CYS A 801 5.20 3.57 33.24
N LYS A 802 4.67 2.36 33.50
CA LYS A 802 4.50 1.77 34.85
C LYS A 802 5.78 1.73 35.71
N LYS A 803 6.99 1.66 35.12
CA LYS A 803 8.28 1.61 35.84
C LYS A 803 9.03 2.96 35.91
N LEU A 804 8.51 4.05 35.34
CA LEU A 804 9.22 5.34 35.24
C LEU A 804 9.43 6.01 36.61
N LYS A 805 10.69 6.04 37.07
CA LYS A 805 11.13 6.57 38.38
C LYS A 805 11.48 8.06 38.34
N LYS A 806 12.18 8.51 37.29
CA LYS A 806 12.82 9.83 37.22
C LYS A 806 12.70 10.45 35.82
N VAL A 807 12.24 11.69 35.75
CA VAL A 807 12.24 12.51 34.53
C VAL A 807 13.06 13.77 34.81
N THR A 808 14.00 14.12 33.93
CA THR A 808 14.77 15.38 34.02
C THR A 808 14.53 16.19 32.77
N ILE A 809 14.04 17.43 32.92
CA ILE A 809 13.65 18.30 31.81
C ILE A 809 14.55 19.54 31.81
N GLY A 810 15.08 19.88 30.63
CA GLY A 810 16.00 20.99 30.41
C GLY A 810 15.40 22.39 30.59
N THR A 811 16.15 23.40 30.14
CA THR A 811 15.87 24.82 30.43
C THR A 811 14.82 25.47 29.52
N GLY A 812 14.43 24.85 28.41
CA GLY A 812 13.53 25.43 27.40
C GLY A 812 12.03 25.31 27.67
N LEU A 813 11.59 24.39 28.53
CA LEU A 813 10.18 24.00 28.69
C LEU A 813 9.25 25.20 28.96
N THR A 814 8.28 25.42 28.07
CA THR A 814 7.21 26.43 28.19
C THR A 814 5.83 25.82 28.47
N GLN A 815 5.58 24.56 28.08
CA GLN A 815 4.26 23.93 28.19
C GLN A 815 4.28 22.41 28.48
N ILE A 816 3.33 21.96 29.31
CA ILE A 816 3.02 20.53 29.52
C ILE A 816 1.53 20.29 29.24
N ASN A 817 1.22 19.34 28.35
CA ASN A 817 -0.14 19.01 27.95
C ASN A 817 -0.82 17.94 28.83
N SER A 818 -2.11 17.70 28.54
CA SER A 818 -3.00 16.82 29.30
C SER A 818 -2.44 15.40 29.48
N GLY A 819 -2.52 14.85 30.69
CA GLY A 819 -2.17 13.45 30.97
C GLY A 819 -0.71 13.06 30.69
N ALA A 820 0.21 14.01 30.46
CA ALA A 820 1.59 13.73 30.01
C ALA A 820 2.35 12.69 30.86
N PHE A 821 2.02 12.55 32.15
CA PHE A 821 2.58 11.55 33.07
C PHE A 821 1.48 10.70 33.74
N ARG A 822 0.35 10.46 33.06
CA ARG A 822 -0.75 9.62 33.55
C ARG A 822 -0.29 8.16 33.73
N GLY A 823 -0.54 7.58 34.90
CA GLY A 823 -0.22 6.16 35.16
C GLY A 823 1.29 5.81 35.17
N VAL A 824 2.17 6.79 35.40
CA VAL A 824 3.59 6.53 35.71
C VAL A 824 3.75 5.94 37.13
N LYS A 825 4.93 5.39 37.43
CA LYS A 825 5.22 4.75 38.72
C LYS A 825 4.85 5.65 39.91
N LYS A 826 4.22 5.05 40.93
CA LYS A 826 4.03 5.64 42.26
C LYS A 826 5.36 6.19 42.80
N GLY A 827 5.37 7.46 43.20
CA GLY A 827 6.58 8.14 43.66
C GLY A 827 7.52 8.67 42.57
N CYS A 828 7.12 8.68 41.28
CA CYS A 828 7.92 9.27 40.21
C CYS A 828 8.32 10.72 40.53
N THR A 829 9.58 11.07 40.25
CA THR A 829 10.13 12.41 40.47
C THR A 829 10.46 13.08 39.13
N ILE A 830 9.85 14.24 38.88
CA ILE A 830 10.07 15.06 37.68
C ILE A 830 10.83 16.32 38.08
N THR A 831 12.04 16.52 37.55
CA THR A 831 12.85 17.73 37.78
C THR A 831 12.76 18.64 36.57
N ILE A 832 12.17 19.83 36.75
CA ILE A 832 12.07 20.87 35.71
C ILE A 832 13.18 21.89 35.94
N LYS A 833 14.15 22.00 35.01
CA LYS A 833 15.20 23.04 35.06
C LYS A 833 14.76 24.37 34.45
N SER A 834 13.71 24.38 33.63
CA SER A 834 13.20 25.57 32.95
C SER A 834 12.77 26.70 33.90
N LEU A 835 13.12 27.93 33.53
CA LEU A 835 12.62 29.19 34.11
C LEU A 835 11.49 29.83 33.27
N LYS A 836 11.04 29.14 32.21
CA LYS A 836 10.14 29.62 31.15
C LYS A 836 8.76 28.92 31.09
N LEU A 837 8.42 28.05 32.04
CA LEU A 837 7.13 27.32 32.03
C LEU A 837 5.96 28.29 32.21
N LYS A 838 5.11 28.40 31.19
CA LYS A 838 3.91 29.28 31.14
C LYS A 838 2.61 28.49 31.33
N LYS A 839 2.43 27.37 30.62
CA LYS A 839 1.13 26.67 30.48
C LYS A 839 1.19 25.22 30.96
N VAL A 840 0.19 24.82 31.75
CA VAL A 840 -0.10 23.42 32.07
C VAL A 840 -1.59 23.20 31.80
N SER A 841 -1.92 22.39 30.81
CA SER A 841 -3.26 22.40 30.20
C SER A 841 -4.32 21.78 31.12
N SER A 842 -4.03 20.63 31.73
CA SER A 842 -4.94 19.90 32.62
C SER A 842 -4.14 19.08 33.67
N LYS A 843 -4.79 18.13 34.34
CA LYS A 843 -4.14 17.21 35.30
C LYS A 843 -3.10 16.33 34.60
N ILE A 844 -1.83 16.47 34.99
CA ILE A 844 -0.70 15.74 34.38
C ILE A 844 -0.47 14.34 34.98
N ASP A 845 -1.02 14.08 36.16
CA ASP A 845 -0.74 12.94 37.05
C ASP A 845 -1.96 12.04 37.31
N GLN A 846 -2.91 12.00 36.38
CA GLN A 846 -4.07 11.09 36.44
C GLN A 846 -3.60 9.63 36.71
N SER A 847 -4.33 8.89 37.54
CA SER A 847 -4.01 7.50 37.92
C SER A 847 -2.61 7.25 38.54
N THR A 848 -1.88 8.29 38.95
CA THR A 848 -0.58 8.18 39.65
C THR A 848 -0.70 8.72 41.08
N SER A 849 0.04 8.12 42.02
CA SER A 849 0.05 8.56 43.43
C SER A 849 1.45 8.95 43.92
N LYS A 850 1.50 9.94 44.82
CA LYS A 850 2.73 10.50 45.43
C LYS A 850 3.76 11.03 44.42
N MET A 851 3.34 11.48 43.23
CA MET A 851 4.27 12.08 42.25
C MET A 851 4.88 13.37 42.82
N THR A 852 6.19 13.55 42.63
CA THR A 852 6.93 14.72 43.09
C THR A 852 7.42 15.53 41.89
N VAL A 853 7.17 16.84 41.87
CA VAL A 853 7.74 17.76 40.87
C VAL A 853 8.70 18.71 41.57
N CYS A 854 9.98 18.62 41.20
CA CYS A 854 11.05 19.48 41.68
C CYS A 854 11.20 20.68 40.72
N VAL A 855 11.10 21.89 41.25
CA VAL A 855 11.16 23.15 40.49
C VAL A 855 12.23 24.10 41.06
N PRO A 856 12.81 25.01 40.25
CA PRO A 856 13.90 25.87 40.70
C PRO A 856 13.41 26.89 41.73
N ARG A 857 14.19 27.14 42.81
CA ARG A 857 13.85 28.14 43.87
C ARG A 857 13.24 29.44 43.32
N LYS A 858 13.90 30.06 42.33
CA LYS A 858 13.50 31.34 41.71
C LYS A 858 12.11 31.35 41.06
N LYS A 859 11.49 30.20 40.76
CA LYS A 859 10.13 30.11 40.18
C LYS A 859 9.14 29.29 41.03
N TYR A 860 9.52 28.87 42.25
CA TYR A 860 8.71 27.99 43.10
C TYR A 860 7.28 28.50 43.34
N LYS A 861 7.09 29.77 43.74
CA LYS A 861 5.75 30.35 43.99
C LYS A 861 4.86 30.28 42.73
N ALA A 862 5.39 30.67 41.58
CA ALA A 862 4.66 30.70 40.30
C ALA A 862 4.29 29.29 39.81
N TYR A 863 5.26 28.38 39.77
CA TYR A 863 5.00 27.01 39.29
C TYR A 863 4.11 26.22 40.27
N LYS A 864 4.17 26.51 41.58
CA LYS A 864 3.20 25.99 42.56
C LYS A 864 1.79 26.42 42.20
N LYS A 865 1.53 27.70 41.90
CA LYS A 865 0.20 28.20 41.48
C LYS A 865 -0.29 27.50 40.20
N ILE A 866 0.54 27.39 39.18
CA ILE A 866 0.18 26.78 37.88
C ILE A 866 -0.11 25.28 38.03
N LEU A 867 0.81 24.51 38.62
CA LEU A 867 0.67 23.06 38.75
C LEU A 867 -0.45 22.68 39.74
N TRP A 868 -0.58 23.37 40.88
CA TRP A 868 -1.58 23.02 41.89
C TRP A 868 -3.02 23.34 41.45
N LYS A 869 -3.24 24.38 40.62
CA LYS A 869 -4.56 24.65 40.00
C LYS A 869 -5.05 23.50 39.12
N LYS A 870 -4.16 22.68 38.57
CA LYS A 870 -4.50 21.58 37.63
C LYS A 870 -4.26 20.17 38.19
N SER A 871 -3.33 20.02 39.13
CA SER A 871 -2.85 18.74 39.68
C SER A 871 -2.65 18.84 41.20
N ARG A 872 -3.76 18.95 41.96
CA ARG A 872 -3.76 19.01 43.43
C ARG A 872 -3.04 17.84 44.13
N THR A 873 -2.90 16.70 43.45
CA THR A 873 -2.28 15.45 43.94
C THR A 873 -0.74 15.40 43.86
N VAL A 874 -0.09 16.43 43.31
CA VAL A 874 1.38 16.48 43.10
C VAL A 874 2.10 17.17 44.28
N LYS A 875 3.15 16.54 44.81
CA LYS A 875 4.03 17.15 45.81
C LYS A 875 5.07 18.03 45.13
N ILE A 876 4.96 19.34 45.27
CA ILE A 876 5.86 20.32 44.62
C ILE A 876 7.00 20.69 45.58
N LYS A 877 8.25 20.36 45.22
CA LYS A 877 9.47 20.67 45.97
C LYS A 877 10.27 21.79 45.29
N LYS A 878 10.94 22.63 46.08
CA LYS A 878 12.09 23.42 45.63
C LYS A 878 13.33 22.52 45.54
N PHE A 879 14.20 22.76 44.56
CA PHE A 879 15.62 22.38 44.60
C PHE A 879 16.47 23.64 44.52
#